data_AF-A0A818L5J1-F1
#
_entry.id   AF-A0A818L5J1-F1
#
_cell.length_a   1.000
_cell.length_b   1.000
_cell.length_c   1.000
_cell.angle_alpha   90.00
_cell.angle_beta   90.00
_cell.angle_gamma   90.00
#
_symmetry.space_group_name_H-M   'P 1'
#
loop_
_entity.id
_entity.type
_entity.pdbx_description
1 polymer ?
#
loop_
_entity_poly.entity_id
_entity_poly.type
_entity_poly.pdbx_seq_one_letter_code
_entity_poly.pdbx_strand_id
1 'polypeptide(L)'
;MLSLHKQLLRSSNFSGYTFKISSILNYSTHKRHRTSSNSPHHHHPSHRINPNKTNNQTNNLRRLFQPIDVKPLITTDKLDSTSSKDSDADIGRELTGGKTLERNALLRVITDFYRRDEIKKLAADQGLDIRLFQDAYVSFRKFCIQSTVLPVDLHIVLSDIISGSGHVTDIFPYFLRHAREMFPHLTCMEDLKKISDLRDPANWYPDARAIQRKIIFHAGPTNSGKTYHALQRYMNSESGVYCGPLKLLASEVFYKTNAAGTKCDLVTGEERRFADPEGKPANHVACTVEMTNLTTVYDVAVIDEIQMMRDPQRGWAWTRALLGIQAKEIHLCGEASTIRLIQELMVTTGDDVEVREYKRLTKLNYQERALETFDNVKPGDCFVCFSKNDIFHITRELERRGHEVAVIYGSLPPGTKLLQAQRFNDPTDSCKIMVATDAIGMGLNLSIKRIIFYSLVKPQLNEQGEKEKDAVTTSQALQIAGRAGRFASAFPDGEVTTFRRDDLPLLKEIVSRQVETIKRAGLHPTAEQIEMFAYHLPKHSLSSLIDIFVLLSQLDDSIFFMCNVEDVKFLADIIEHVPLPLRARYTFSCAPINKKMPFVCTMFLKYARQYSRSEPTTFDWLAKQISWPFEIPNTIMDLVHLEEVFDCLDLYLWLSFRFADMFPDKELVRGIQAELDQIIHAGVQNIVKLIHRASRLEDAKDVAVTTSTTEKTAEVVAAISEETKSTNSSTRTNAPQIRSIIGLEEELDIDTTNTLTTSIQDNKIEKPQEKSTIPLTMNTHKVLHSYLNALKTQAETRGHEFNETEDLIKQLIAKGLLSQRSVDKLEKQLATFNDNDKKTSKKRETTKTMTFNNTNKKNKLK
;
A
#
# COMPACT_ATOMS: atom_id res chain seq x y z
N MET A 1 32.05 6.45 43.60
CA MET A 1 31.07 7.31 42.88
C MET A 1 30.58 8.49 43.71
N LEU A 2 29.59 8.35 44.62
CA LEU A 2 28.93 9.49 45.30
C LEU A 2 29.83 10.44 46.13
N SER A 3 31.05 10.04 46.50
CA SER A 3 32.05 10.94 47.12
C SER A 3 32.72 11.88 46.10
N LEU A 4 32.96 11.44 44.87
CA LEU A 4 33.74 12.17 43.86
C LEU A 4 32.97 13.39 43.30
N HIS A 5 31.65 13.26 43.16
CA HIS A 5 30.80 14.32 42.59
C HIS A 5 30.69 15.57 43.50
N LYS A 6 31.03 15.47 44.79
CA LYS A 6 31.07 16.61 45.72
C LYS A 6 32.35 17.46 45.62
N GLN A 7 33.35 17.02 44.85
CA GLN A 7 34.68 17.64 44.83
C GLN A 7 34.93 18.55 43.61
N LEU A 8 34.12 18.45 42.55
CA LEU A 8 34.28 19.22 41.30
C LEU A 8 33.44 20.51 41.20
N LEU A 9 32.65 20.84 42.23
CA LEU A 9 31.77 22.03 42.26
C LEU A 9 32.28 23.15 43.19
N ARG A 10 33.61 23.26 43.39
CA ARG A 10 34.23 24.24 44.31
C ARG A 10 35.45 25.01 43.78
N SER A 11 35.58 25.14 42.46
CA SER A 11 36.43 26.11 41.74
C SER A 11 36.03 26.11 40.25
N SER A 12 36.08 27.19 39.48
CA SER A 12 36.28 28.64 39.73
C SER A 12 35.69 29.39 38.52
N ASN A 13 34.69 30.26 38.69
CA ASN A 13 34.77 31.73 38.92
C ASN A 13 35.28 32.59 37.74
N PHE A 14 34.60 33.74 37.53
CA PHE A 14 34.75 34.80 36.50
C PHE A 14 34.31 34.48 35.05
N SER A 15 33.63 35.39 34.31
CA SER A 15 32.83 36.58 34.72
C SER A 15 32.00 37.18 33.56
N GLY A 16 30.87 37.83 33.89
CA GLY A 16 30.17 38.80 33.02
C GLY A 16 29.16 38.19 32.02
N TYR A 17 28.02 38.81 31.69
CA TYR A 17 27.43 40.07 32.15
C TYR A 17 25.90 39.91 32.39
N THR A 18 25.32 40.78 33.22
CA THR A 18 23.92 40.71 33.69
C THR A 18 22.93 41.52 32.84
N PHE A 19 21.69 41.04 32.68
CA PHE A 19 20.44 41.81 32.87
C PHE A 19 19.24 40.83 32.99
N LYS A 20 18.78 40.52 34.22
CA LYS A 20 17.60 41.13 34.89
C LYS A 20 16.29 41.10 34.08
N ILE A 21 15.41 40.15 34.43
CA ILE A 21 13.96 40.40 34.57
C ILE A 21 13.60 40.09 36.02
N SER A 22 12.76 40.93 36.63
CA SER A 22 12.30 40.79 38.01
C SER A 22 10.98 41.54 38.20
N SER A 23 10.22 41.16 39.23
CA SER A 23 8.99 41.82 39.72
C SER A 23 7.70 41.47 38.94
N ILE A 24 6.50 41.40 39.56
CA ILE A 24 6.17 41.37 41.00
C ILE A 24 4.80 40.70 41.22
N LEU A 25 4.60 40.06 42.37
CA LEU A 25 3.27 39.65 42.89
C LEU A 25 2.60 40.84 43.57
N ASN A 26 1.28 41.07 43.38
CA ASN A 26 0.31 41.25 44.50
C ASN A 26 -1.13 41.64 44.10
N TYR A 27 -2.11 40.96 44.74
CA TYR A 27 -3.43 41.46 45.18
C TYR A 27 -4.44 41.86 44.06
N SER A 28 -5.77 41.94 44.27
CA SER A 28 -6.64 41.98 45.47
C SER A 28 -8.08 41.55 45.07
N THR A 29 -9.05 41.12 45.90
CA THR A 29 -9.17 40.81 47.36
C THR A 29 -10.44 39.95 47.62
N HIS A 30 -10.54 39.29 48.79
CA HIS A 30 -11.80 38.92 49.51
C HIS A 30 -12.72 37.85 48.86
N LYS A 31 -13.66 37.15 49.54
CA LYS A 31 -14.10 36.83 50.95
C LYS A 31 -15.07 35.62 50.77
N ARG A 32 -15.40 34.64 51.64
CA ARG A 32 -15.30 34.22 53.08
C ARG A 32 -15.45 32.67 53.07
N HIS A 33 -15.31 31.82 54.11
CA HIS A 33 -14.85 31.89 55.52
C HIS A 33 -14.38 30.46 55.95
N ARG A 34 -13.53 30.38 56.99
CA ARG A 34 -13.45 29.37 58.11
C ARG A 34 -14.25 28.05 57.98
N THR A 35 -13.78 26.84 58.32
CA THR A 35 -12.59 26.34 59.08
C THR A 35 -12.43 24.81 58.83
N SER A 36 -11.47 24.01 59.30
CA SER A 36 -10.32 24.16 60.24
C SER A 36 -9.22 23.07 60.03
N SER A 37 -8.12 23.21 60.77
CA SER A 37 -7.00 22.29 61.03
C SER A 37 -7.22 20.76 61.05
N ASN A 38 -6.36 20.01 60.34
CA ASN A 38 -5.22 19.29 60.98
C ASN A 38 -4.16 18.84 59.95
N SER A 39 -2.98 18.40 60.44
CA SER A 39 -1.75 18.13 59.66
C SER A 39 -1.71 16.75 58.97
N PRO A 40 -0.97 16.60 57.85
CA PRO A 40 -0.91 15.36 57.08
C PRO A 40 0.14 14.35 57.57
N HIS A 41 -0.17 13.05 57.43
CA HIS A 41 0.81 11.98 57.32
C HIS A 41 0.94 11.51 55.85
N HIS A 42 2.07 10.92 55.49
CA HIS A 42 2.37 10.51 54.12
C HIS A 42 1.49 9.35 53.63
N HIS A 43 0.94 9.50 52.42
CA HIS A 43 0.49 8.40 51.56
C HIS A 43 1.00 8.63 50.13
N HIS A 44 1.35 7.56 49.43
CA HIS A 44 1.73 7.61 48.02
C HIS A 44 0.51 7.97 47.14
N PRO A 45 0.67 8.79 46.08
CA PRO A 45 -0.40 9.08 45.15
C PRO A 45 -0.68 7.88 44.23
N SER A 46 -1.82 7.22 44.42
CA SER A 46 -2.31 6.22 43.47
C SER A 46 -2.85 6.90 42.20
N HIS A 47 -2.47 6.36 41.03
CA HIS A 47 -2.94 6.89 39.75
C HIS A 47 -4.46 6.74 39.60
N ARG A 48 -5.18 7.86 39.45
CA ARG A 48 -6.59 7.86 39.04
C ARG A 48 -6.71 7.53 37.56
N ILE A 49 -7.01 6.27 37.25
CA ILE A 49 -7.46 5.84 35.91
C ILE A 49 -8.79 6.52 35.60
N ASN A 50 -8.94 7.04 34.38
CA ASN A 50 -10.17 7.72 33.94
C ASN A 50 -11.21 6.67 33.46
N PRO A 51 -12.35 6.50 34.18
CA PRO A 51 -13.27 5.37 33.95
C PRO A 51 -14.00 5.40 32.59
N ASN A 52 -13.97 6.52 31.87
CA ASN A 52 -14.57 6.60 30.54
C ASN A 52 -13.69 5.98 29.43
N LYS A 53 -12.36 5.86 29.60
CA LYS A 53 -11.49 5.15 28.62
C LYS A 53 -11.76 3.63 28.66
N THR A 54 -11.87 3.05 29.86
CA THR A 54 -12.02 1.59 30.05
C THR A 54 -13.37 1.04 29.59
N ASN A 55 -14.48 1.79 29.76
CA ASN A 55 -15.79 1.38 29.25
C ASN A 55 -15.86 1.34 27.71
N ASN A 56 -15.14 2.23 27.01
CA ASN A 56 -15.07 2.17 25.55
C ASN A 56 -14.13 1.05 25.06
N GLN A 57 -12.97 0.85 25.69
CA GLN A 57 -12.06 -0.26 25.33
C GLN A 57 -12.73 -1.63 25.51
N THR A 58 -13.43 -1.85 26.63
CA THR A 58 -14.18 -3.11 26.84
C THR A 58 -15.34 -3.29 25.85
N ASN A 59 -16.05 -2.21 25.49
CA ASN A 59 -17.09 -2.27 24.45
C ASN A 59 -16.56 -2.56 23.04
N ASN A 60 -15.33 -2.16 22.73
CA ASN A 60 -14.67 -2.52 21.47
C ASN A 60 -14.15 -3.97 21.51
N LEU A 61 -13.57 -4.43 22.63
CA LEU A 61 -13.08 -5.80 22.80
C LEU A 61 -14.18 -6.83 22.48
N ARG A 62 -15.38 -6.57 23.00
CA ARG A 62 -16.62 -7.36 22.80
C ARG A 62 -17.08 -7.49 21.34
N ARG A 63 -16.64 -6.61 20.43
CA ARG A 63 -17.03 -6.65 19.01
C ARG A 63 -16.07 -7.47 18.15
N LEU A 64 -14.81 -7.59 18.56
CA LEU A 64 -13.76 -8.26 17.78
C LEU A 64 -13.70 -9.76 18.04
N PHE A 65 -14.00 -10.18 19.27
CA PHE A 65 -14.08 -11.60 19.65
C PHE A 65 -15.45 -12.20 19.29
N GLN A 66 -15.62 -12.52 18.00
CA GLN A 66 -16.80 -13.25 17.53
C GLN A 66 -16.89 -14.65 18.17
N PRO A 67 -18.09 -15.14 18.52
CA PRO A 67 -18.27 -16.48 19.09
C PRO A 67 -18.00 -17.57 18.06
N ILE A 68 -17.24 -18.58 18.46
CA ILE A 68 -16.88 -19.71 17.60
C ILE A 68 -17.92 -20.83 17.77
N ASP A 69 -18.57 -21.22 16.68
CA ASP A 69 -19.68 -22.18 16.69
C ASP A 69 -19.23 -23.59 17.14
N VAL A 70 -19.56 -23.97 18.38
CA VAL A 70 -19.35 -25.32 18.93
C VAL A 70 -20.51 -26.21 18.50
N LYS A 71 -20.23 -27.21 17.65
CA LYS A 71 -21.25 -28.12 17.11
C LYS A 71 -21.64 -29.19 18.15
N PRO A 72 -22.94 -29.57 18.25
CA PRO A 72 -23.37 -30.72 19.02
C PRO A 72 -22.73 -32.03 18.53
N LEU A 73 -22.48 -32.97 19.43
CA LEU A 73 -21.99 -34.31 19.10
C LEU A 73 -23.17 -35.16 18.61
N ILE A 74 -23.16 -35.56 17.34
CA ILE A 74 -24.24 -36.36 16.72
C ILE A 74 -23.63 -37.64 16.14
N THR A 75 -23.97 -38.78 16.73
CA THR A 75 -23.63 -40.11 16.22
C THR A 75 -24.53 -40.46 15.03
N THR A 76 -23.94 -40.80 13.89
CA THR A 76 -24.64 -41.11 12.65
C THR A 76 -24.92 -42.61 12.52
N ASP A 77 -26.01 -43.08 13.12
CA ASP A 77 -26.47 -44.47 13.01
C ASP A 77 -27.04 -44.80 11.61
N LYS A 78 -26.17 -44.89 10.59
CA LYS A 78 -26.24 -45.82 9.41
C LYS A 78 -25.21 -45.52 8.32
N LEU A 79 -24.56 -46.60 7.85
CA LEU A 79 -23.55 -46.70 6.77
C LEU A 79 -22.25 -45.91 7.05
N ASP A 80 -21.05 -46.47 6.91
CA ASP A 80 -20.63 -47.65 6.14
C ASP A 80 -20.02 -48.80 6.97
N SER A 81 -20.03 -50.01 6.40
CA SER A 81 -19.65 -51.25 7.08
C SER A 81 -18.31 -51.87 6.63
N THR A 82 -17.18 -51.12 6.68
CA THR A 82 -15.81 -51.70 6.57
C THR A 82 -14.68 -50.80 7.11
N SER A 83 -14.55 -50.64 8.43
CA SER A 83 -13.25 -50.52 9.14
C SER A 83 -13.43 -50.49 10.67
N SER A 84 -12.36 -50.83 11.40
CA SER A 84 -12.16 -50.67 12.86
C SER A 84 -13.41 -50.75 13.78
N LYS A 85 -13.56 -51.89 14.47
CA LYS A 85 -14.37 -51.96 15.70
C LYS A 85 -13.65 -51.24 16.85
N ASP A 86 -13.91 -49.95 17.01
CA ASP A 86 -13.77 -49.28 18.32
C ASP A 86 -15.16 -48.89 18.80
N SER A 87 -15.54 -49.40 19.96
CA SER A 87 -16.89 -49.27 20.51
C SER A 87 -16.96 -48.13 21.52
N ASP A 88 -17.00 -46.89 21.02
CA ASP A 88 -17.57 -45.76 21.76
C ASP A 88 -19.09 -45.95 21.86
N ALA A 89 -19.47 -46.90 22.71
CA ALA A 89 -20.80 -46.93 23.31
C ALA A 89 -20.99 -45.67 24.16
N ASP A 90 -22.23 -45.39 24.55
CA ASP A 90 -22.56 -44.28 25.45
C ASP A 90 -22.12 -44.63 26.89
N ILE A 91 -20.81 -44.62 27.14
CA ILE A 91 -20.18 -45.00 28.42
C ILE A 91 -20.72 -44.15 29.56
N GLY A 92 -21.03 -42.88 29.30
CA GLY A 92 -21.69 -41.99 30.27
C GLY A 92 -23.04 -42.53 30.73
N ARG A 93 -23.85 -43.03 29.79
CA ARG A 93 -25.14 -43.66 30.07
C ARG A 93 -25.02 -45.06 30.67
N GLU A 94 -24.03 -45.86 30.26
CA GLU A 94 -23.77 -47.17 30.88
C GLU A 94 -23.40 -47.03 32.36
N LEU A 95 -22.48 -46.11 32.69
CA LEU A 95 -22.06 -45.81 34.06
C LEU A 95 -23.21 -45.26 34.92
N THR A 96 -24.16 -44.51 34.34
CA THR A 96 -25.37 -44.04 35.03
C THR A 96 -26.55 -45.04 34.98
N GLY A 97 -26.28 -46.33 34.75
CA GLY A 97 -27.27 -47.40 34.83
C GLY A 97 -28.27 -47.44 33.66
N GLY A 98 -27.82 -47.10 32.45
CA GLY A 98 -28.60 -47.17 31.21
C GLY A 98 -29.59 -46.03 30.98
N LYS A 99 -29.79 -45.16 31.97
CA LYS A 99 -30.77 -44.05 31.93
C LYS A 99 -30.32 -42.93 31.00
N THR A 100 -31.12 -42.63 29.98
CA THR A 100 -30.99 -41.41 29.19
C THR A 100 -31.45 -40.20 30.01
N LEU A 101 -30.69 -39.10 30.00
CA LEU A 101 -31.06 -37.85 30.68
C LEU A 101 -32.39 -37.30 30.13
N GLU A 102 -33.38 -37.06 31.00
CA GLU A 102 -34.65 -36.48 30.57
C GLU A 102 -34.46 -35.02 30.15
N ARG A 103 -34.76 -34.68 28.88
CA ARG A 103 -34.56 -33.33 28.33
C ARG A 103 -35.26 -32.22 29.14
N ASN A 104 -36.39 -32.50 29.80
CA ASN A 104 -37.07 -31.53 30.65
C ASN A 104 -36.33 -31.28 31.98
N ALA A 105 -35.83 -32.35 32.62
CA ALA A 105 -35.03 -32.24 33.84
C ALA A 105 -33.70 -31.50 33.56
N LEU A 106 -33.02 -31.86 32.47
CA LEU A 106 -31.82 -31.19 31.99
C LEU A 106 -32.06 -29.69 31.72
N LEU A 107 -33.18 -29.34 31.07
CA LEU A 107 -33.59 -27.95 30.85
C LEU A 107 -33.81 -27.18 32.16
N ARG A 108 -34.39 -27.80 33.20
CA ARG A 108 -34.58 -27.17 34.52
C ARG A 108 -33.24 -26.89 35.18
N VAL A 109 -32.34 -27.88 35.23
CA VAL A 109 -30.99 -27.76 35.83
C VAL A 109 -30.17 -26.67 35.14
N ILE A 110 -30.12 -26.67 33.80
CA ILE A 110 -29.41 -25.65 33.02
C ILE A 110 -30.02 -24.25 33.22
N THR A 111 -31.35 -24.15 33.39
CA THR A 111 -32.01 -22.87 33.68
C THR A 111 -31.75 -22.36 35.10
N ASP A 112 -31.61 -23.24 36.09
CA ASP A 112 -31.23 -22.87 37.46
C ASP A 112 -29.79 -22.38 37.55
N PHE A 113 -28.86 -23.07 36.87
CA PHE A 113 -27.47 -22.66 36.71
C PHE A 113 -27.32 -21.21 36.22
N TYR A 114 -28.08 -20.82 35.19
CA TYR A 114 -28.08 -19.45 34.66
C TYR A 114 -28.67 -18.40 35.62
N ARG A 115 -29.59 -18.81 36.52
CA ARG A 115 -30.28 -17.89 37.43
C ARG A 115 -29.45 -17.51 38.65
N ARG A 116 -28.58 -18.39 39.13
CA ARG A 116 -27.73 -18.20 40.31
C ARG A 116 -26.73 -17.06 40.14
N ASP A 117 -26.66 -16.17 41.13
CA ASP A 117 -25.77 -15.00 41.08
C ASP A 117 -24.32 -15.36 41.42
N GLU A 118 -24.10 -16.44 42.17
CA GLU A 118 -22.79 -17.03 42.43
C GLU A 118 -22.12 -17.48 41.12
N ILE A 119 -22.90 -18.08 40.20
CA ILE A 119 -22.42 -18.52 38.88
C ILE A 119 -22.06 -17.33 38.00
N LYS A 120 -22.88 -16.28 37.97
CA LYS A 120 -22.61 -15.05 37.21
C LYS A 120 -21.37 -14.33 37.74
N LYS A 121 -21.18 -14.31 39.05
CA LYS A 121 -19.98 -13.75 39.68
C LYS A 121 -18.74 -14.56 39.34
N LEU A 122 -18.79 -15.89 39.50
CA LEU A 122 -17.67 -16.78 39.18
C LEU A 122 -17.32 -16.76 37.68
N ALA A 123 -18.31 -16.54 36.80
CA ALA A 123 -18.09 -16.27 35.38
C ALA A 123 -17.34 -14.95 35.15
N ALA A 124 -17.76 -13.86 35.81
CA ALA A 124 -17.09 -12.57 35.71
C ALA A 124 -15.64 -12.61 36.27
N ASP A 125 -15.42 -13.35 37.36
CA ASP A 125 -14.09 -13.63 37.93
C ASP A 125 -13.21 -14.50 37.00
N GLN A 126 -13.79 -15.11 35.95
CA GLN A 126 -13.10 -15.81 34.85
C GLN A 126 -13.11 -15.03 33.52
N GLY A 127 -13.47 -13.74 33.54
CA GLY A 127 -13.48 -12.86 32.36
C GLY A 127 -14.74 -12.95 31.48
N LEU A 128 -15.70 -13.80 31.81
CA LEU A 128 -17.00 -13.86 31.14
C LEU A 128 -17.92 -12.76 31.67
N ASP A 129 -18.01 -11.64 30.97
CA ASP A 129 -19.02 -10.63 31.27
C ASP A 129 -20.45 -11.09 30.93
N ILE A 130 -21.44 -10.28 31.29
CA ILE A 130 -22.88 -10.61 31.18
C ILE A 130 -23.28 -11.05 29.75
N ARG A 131 -22.66 -10.52 28.69
CA ARG A 131 -22.95 -10.94 27.30
C ARG A 131 -22.20 -12.21 26.93
N LEU A 132 -20.90 -12.28 27.18
CA LEU A 132 -20.11 -13.49 26.90
C LEU A 132 -20.67 -14.70 27.66
N PHE A 133 -21.11 -14.50 28.90
CA PHE A 133 -21.83 -15.48 29.71
C PHE A 133 -23.17 -15.89 29.07
N GLN A 134 -23.98 -14.93 28.60
CA GLN A 134 -25.25 -15.21 27.93
C GLN A 134 -25.06 -15.99 26.61
N ASP A 135 -24.11 -15.60 25.78
CA ASP A 135 -23.87 -16.23 24.47
C ASP A 135 -23.23 -17.62 24.64
N ALA A 136 -22.27 -17.78 25.55
CA ALA A 136 -21.75 -19.08 25.96
C ALA A 136 -22.85 -19.97 26.56
N TYR A 137 -23.77 -19.41 27.36
CA TYR A 137 -24.89 -20.16 27.94
C TYR A 137 -25.89 -20.64 26.89
N VAL A 138 -26.25 -19.79 25.92
CA VAL A 138 -27.13 -20.19 24.81
C VAL A 138 -26.49 -21.30 23.99
N SER A 139 -25.19 -21.21 23.71
CA SER A 139 -24.43 -22.25 23.02
C SER A 139 -24.30 -23.56 23.82
N PHE A 140 -23.93 -23.49 25.10
CA PHE A 140 -23.81 -24.66 25.98
C PHE A 140 -25.17 -25.35 26.18
N ARG A 141 -26.25 -24.59 26.37
CA ARG A 141 -27.63 -25.12 26.41
C ARG A 141 -28.01 -25.81 25.10
N LYS A 142 -27.66 -25.25 23.94
CA LYS A 142 -27.88 -25.87 22.62
C LYS A 142 -27.11 -27.19 22.52
N PHE A 143 -25.83 -27.19 22.87
CA PHE A 143 -24.95 -28.37 22.88
C PHE A 143 -25.50 -29.50 23.75
N CYS A 144 -25.87 -29.22 25.01
CA CYS A 144 -26.40 -30.21 25.95
C CYS A 144 -27.74 -30.83 25.53
N ILE A 145 -28.57 -30.12 24.74
CA ILE A 145 -29.90 -30.59 24.33
C ILE A 145 -29.87 -31.32 22.98
N GLN A 146 -29.01 -30.85 22.05
CA GLN A 146 -28.98 -31.31 20.66
C GLN A 146 -27.97 -32.44 20.40
N SER A 147 -26.99 -32.65 21.28
CA SER A 147 -26.08 -33.80 21.16
C SER A 147 -26.82 -35.11 21.42
N THR A 148 -26.45 -36.18 20.72
CA THR A 148 -26.95 -37.54 20.96
C THR A 148 -26.19 -38.24 22.08
N VAL A 149 -24.89 -37.96 22.18
CA VAL A 149 -23.97 -38.42 23.24
C VAL A 149 -23.32 -37.18 23.86
N LEU A 150 -23.16 -37.15 25.18
CA LEU A 150 -22.42 -36.11 25.89
C LEU A 150 -21.06 -36.67 26.35
N PRO A 151 -20.05 -35.81 26.58
CA PRO A 151 -18.85 -36.20 27.31
C PRO A 151 -19.19 -36.95 28.60
N VAL A 152 -18.52 -38.09 28.84
CA VAL A 152 -18.84 -39.05 29.92
C VAL A 152 -18.88 -38.38 31.30
N ASP A 153 -17.91 -37.50 31.54
CA ASP A 153 -17.77 -36.66 32.74
C ASP A 153 -18.96 -35.70 32.93
N LEU A 154 -19.37 -35.00 31.88
CA LEU A 154 -20.55 -34.13 31.88
C LEU A 154 -21.86 -34.93 32.04
N HIS A 155 -21.97 -36.13 31.43
CA HIS A 155 -23.16 -36.97 31.54
C HIS A 155 -23.39 -37.43 32.99
N ILE A 156 -22.32 -37.87 33.68
CA ILE A 156 -22.37 -38.28 35.09
C ILE A 156 -22.81 -37.11 35.97
N VAL A 157 -22.15 -35.94 35.88
CA VAL A 157 -22.49 -34.77 36.71
C VAL A 157 -23.94 -34.31 36.50
N LEU A 158 -24.44 -34.33 35.27
CA LEU A 158 -25.85 -34.00 34.99
C LEU A 158 -26.82 -35.05 35.54
N SER A 159 -26.46 -36.34 35.49
CA SER A 159 -27.24 -37.43 36.10
C SER A 159 -27.30 -37.30 37.62
N ASP A 160 -26.19 -36.98 38.27
CA ASP A 160 -26.10 -36.86 39.73
C ASP A 160 -26.90 -35.65 40.23
N ILE A 161 -26.84 -34.50 39.54
CA ILE A 161 -27.65 -33.33 39.88
C ILE A 161 -29.15 -33.61 39.68
N ILE A 162 -29.54 -34.31 38.60
CA ILE A 162 -30.94 -34.70 38.36
C ILE A 162 -31.42 -35.74 39.41
N SER A 163 -30.51 -36.57 39.93
CA SER A 163 -30.78 -37.56 40.97
C SER A 163 -30.72 -37.00 42.40
N GLY A 164 -30.34 -35.72 42.58
CA GLY A 164 -30.21 -35.06 43.89
C GLY A 164 -28.91 -35.36 44.65
N SER A 165 -27.92 -35.97 43.99
CA SER A 165 -26.62 -36.37 44.56
C SER A 165 -25.49 -35.36 44.30
N GLY A 166 -25.66 -34.44 43.35
CA GLY A 166 -24.70 -33.37 43.02
C GLY A 166 -25.32 -31.97 43.11
N HIS A 167 -24.51 -30.91 43.13
CA HIS A 167 -24.99 -29.52 43.21
C HIS A 167 -24.89 -28.80 41.86
N VAL A 168 -25.79 -27.85 41.62
CA VAL A 168 -25.91 -27.16 40.31
C VAL A 168 -24.63 -26.38 39.93
N THR A 169 -23.77 -26.04 40.90
CA THR A 169 -22.45 -25.45 40.66
C THR A 169 -21.50 -26.34 39.87
N ASP A 170 -21.69 -27.65 39.92
CA ASP A 170 -20.68 -28.62 39.51
C ASP A 170 -20.60 -28.75 37.97
N ILE A 171 -21.57 -28.11 37.28
CA ILE A 171 -21.62 -27.84 35.85
C ILE A 171 -20.59 -26.75 35.44
N PHE A 172 -20.18 -25.86 36.35
CA PHE A 172 -19.39 -24.68 36.01
C PHE A 172 -18.06 -24.97 35.29
N PRO A 173 -17.25 -25.99 35.66
CA PRO A 173 -16.02 -26.32 34.93
C PRO A 173 -16.29 -26.71 33.47
N TYR A 174 -17.37 -27.44 33.20
CA TYR A 174 -17.77 -27.86 31.85
C TYR A 174 -18.32 -26.69 31.03
N PHE A 175 -19.14 -25.84 31.66
CA PHE A 175 -19.58 -24.58 31.06
C PHE A 175 -18.39 -23.66 30.71
N LEU A 176 -17.40 -23.54 31.61
CA LEU A 176 -16.21 -22.73 31.40
C LEU A 176 -15.31 -23.32 30.30
N ARG A 177 -15.23 -24.64 30.17
CA ARG A 177 -14.56 -25.31 29.04
C ARG A 177 -15.27 -24.97 27.72
N HIS A 178 -16.59 -25.15 27.64
CA HIS A 178 -17.39 -24.77 26.47
C HIS A 178 -17.25 -23.28 26.12
N ALA A 179 -17.23 -22.41 27.13
CA ALA A 179 -17.04 -20.97 26.97
C ALA A 179 -15.63 -20.62 26.45
N ARG A 180 -14.58 -21.35 26.84
CA ARG A 180 -13.21 -21.21 26.30
C ARG A 180 -13.08 -21.76 24.88
N GLU A 181 -13.85 -22.79 24.52
CA GLU A 181 -13.92 -23.31 23.13
C GLU A 181 -14.69 -22.36 22.19
N MET A 182 -15.73 -21.68 22.72
CA MET A 182 -16.44 -20.55 22.07
C MET A 182 -15.57 -19.29 21.95
N PHE A 183 -14.76 -18.98 22.97
CA PHE A 183 -14.01 -17.74 23.12
C PHE A 183 -12.55 -18.02 23.56
N PRO A 184 -11.65 -18.43 22.65
CA PRO A 184 -10.28 -18.84 22.99
C PRO A 184 -9.45 -17.76 23.68
N HIS A 185 -9.73 -16.48 23.43
CA HIS A 185 -9.06 -15.35 24.08
C HIS A 185 -9.11 -15.39 25.62
N LEU A 186 -10.09 -16.09 26.21
CA LEU A 186 -10.22 -16.27 27.66
C LEU A 186 -9.09 -17.13 28.28
N THR A 187 -8.34 -17.89 27.49
CA THR A 187 -7.18 -18.67 27.99
C THR A 187 -5.85 -17.96 27.77
N CYS A 188 -5.71 -17.18 26.70
CA CYS A 188 -4.44 -16.60 26.25
C CYS A 188 -4.33 -15.07 26.40
N MET A 189 -5.31 -14.39 27.02
CA MET A 189 -5.37 -12.93 27.16
C MET A 189 -4.06 -12.29 27.68
N GLU A 190 -3.41 -12.88 28.68
CA GLU A 190 -2.15 -12.34 29.22
C GLU A 190 -0.96 -12.57 28.29
N ASP A 191 -0.98 -13.59 27.44
CA ASP A 191 0.09 -13.84 26.47
C ASP A 191 -0.07 -12.95 25.24
N LEU A 192 -1.31 -12.77 24.75
CA LEU A 192 -1.63 -11.77 23.72
C LEU A 192 -1.16 -10.37 24.14
N LYS A 193 -1.44 -9.94 25.37
CA LYS A 193 -0.97 -8.65 25.92
C LYS A 193 0.55 -8.50 25.92
N LYS A 194 1.31 -9.57 26.23
CA LYS A 194 2.79 -9.56 26.19
C LYS A 194 3.30 -9.44 24.75
N ILE A 195 2.68 -10.16 23.81
CA ILE A 195 3.08 -10.16 22.40
C ILE A 195 2.79 -8.79 21.75
N SER A 196 1.71 -8.11 22.18
CA SER A 196 1.39 -6.73 21.77
C SER A 196 1.94 -5.64 22.70
N ASP A 197 2.97 -5.92 23.50
CA ASP A 197 3.64 -4.90 24.31
C ASP A 197 4.70 -4.16 23.47
N LEU A 198 4.41 -2.89 23.18
CA LEU A 198 5.19 -2.01 22.30
C LEU A 198 5.76 -0.80 23.05
N ARG A 199 5.88 -0.89 24.38
CA ARG A 199 6.34 0.24 25.23
C ARG A 199 7.81 0.57 25.03
N ASP A 200 8.67 -0.42 24.74
CA ASP A 200 10.11 -0.25 24.52
C ASP A 200 10.58 -0.67 23.11
N PRO A 201 10.21 0.01 22.01
CA PRO A 201 10.60 -0.39 20.64
C PRO A 201 12.12 -0.38 20.38
N ALA A 202 12.89 0.32 21.22
CA ALA A 202 14.36 0.30 21.18
C ALA A 202 14.94 -1.10 21.44
N ASN A 203 14.26 -1.93 22.22
CA ASN A 203 14.69 -3.28 22.60
C ASN A 203 14.43 -4.33 21.50
N TRP A 204 13.64 -4.01 20.48
CA TRP A 204 13.40 -4.90 19.33
C TRP A 204 14.62 -5.05 18.42
N TYR A 205 15.64 -4.21 18.62
CA TYR A 205 16.83 -4.13 17.77
C TYR A 205 18.12 -4.30 18.60
N PRO A 206 18.33 -5.47 19.24
CA PRO A 206 19.44 -5.67 20.18
C PRO A 206 20.81 -5.44 19.54
N ASP A 207 21.00 -5.84 18.27
CA ASP A 207 22.26 -5.63 17.54
C ASP A 207 22.59 -4.14 17.37
N ALA A 208 21.56 -3.29 17.17
CA ALA A 208 21.70 -1.83 17.11
C ALA A 208 21.82 -1.17 18.50
N ARG A 209 21.61 -1.91 19.60
CA ARG A 209 21.98 -1.51 20.97
C ARG A 209 23.37 -2.02 21.39
N ALA A 210 23.90 -3.03 20.69
CA ALA A 210 25.21 -3.62 20.97
C ALA A 210 26.40 -2.80 20.44
N ILE A 211 26.14 -1.80 19.58
CA ILE A 211 27.13 -0.85 19.06
C ILE A 211 26.86 0.57 19.58
N GLN A 212 27.92 1.37 19.79
CA GLN A 212 27.76 2.81 20.00
C GLN A 212 27.42 3.47 18.66
N ARG A 213 26.32 4.23 18.61
CA ARG A 213 25.89 4.99 17.43
C ARG A 213 25.86 6.48 17.76
N LYS A 214 26.17 7.29 16.76
CA LYS A 214 26.06 8.76 16.83
C LYS A 214 25.06 9.25 15.81
N ILE A 215 24.09 10.03 16.27
CA ILE A 215 23.05 10.65 15.46
C ILE A 215 23.49 12.05 15.05
N ILE A 216 23.40 12.37 13.76
CA ILE A 216 23.74 13.69 13.21
C ILE A 216 22.51 14.23 12.49
N PHE A 217 21.72 15.09 13.16
CA PHE A 217 20.52 15.68 12.58
C PHE A 217 20.90 16.93 11.76
N HIS A 218 20.86 16.80 10.43
CA HIS A 218 20.88 17.90 9.47
C HIS A 218 19.49 18.55 9.35
N ALA A 219 19.20 19.52 10.24
CA ALA A 219 17.90 20.16 10.34
C ALA A 219 17.82 21.41 9.45
N GLY A 220 16.79 21.53 8.61
CA GLY A 220 16.59 22.74 7.81
C GLY A 220 15.43 22.66 6.81
N PRO A 221 15.07 23.78 6.17
CA PRO A 221 14.01 23.82 5.17
C PRO A 221 14.40 23.03 3.90
N THR A 222 13.50 22.97 2.93
CA THR A 222 13.85 22.57 1.56
C THR A 222 14.85 23.58 0.95
N ASN A 223 15.67 23.12 0.00
CA ASN A 223 16.73 23.91 -0.64
C ASN A 223 17.77 24.53 0.33
N SER A 224 18.22 23.77 1.33
CA SER A 224 19.14 24.21 2.41
C SER A 224 20.52 23.53 2.39
N GLY A 225 20.78 22.61 1.46
CA GLY A 225 22.01 21.82 1.41
C GLY A 225 22.10 20.67 2.43
N LYS A 226 21.14 20.53 3.37
CA LYS A 226 21.15 19.52 4.44
C LYS A 226 21.53 18.09 3.96
N THR A 227 20.80 17.58 2.96
CA THR A 227 20.99 16.23 2.39
C THR A 227 22.30 16.10 1.60
N TYR A 228 22.86 17.18 1.04
CA TYR A 228 24.15 17.13 0.33
C TYR A 228 25.28 16.76 1.28
N HIS A 229 25.34 17.35 2.47
CA HIS A 229 26.40 17.03 3.45
C HIS A 229 26.29 15.60 3.98
N ALA A 230 25.08 15.09 4.20
CA ALA A 230 24.86 13.69 4.58
C ALA A 230 25.29 12.73 3.46
N LEU A 231 24.89 12.99 2.21
CA LEU A 231 25.29 12.18 1.06
C LEU A 231 26.80 12.23 0.80
N GLN A 232 27.46 13.37 0.98
CA GLN A 232 28.93 13.47 0.90
C GLN A 232 29.61 12.62 1.98
N ARG A 233 29.07 12.54 3.20
CA ARG A 233 29.62 11.66 4.24
C ARG A 233 29.42 10.17 3.94
N TYR A 234 28.28 9.82 3.34
CA TYR A 234 27.93 8.48 2.87
C TYR A 234 28.77 8.01 1.67
N MET A 235 28.97 8.83 0.64
CA MET A 235 29.77 8.43 -0.54
C MET A 235 31.27 8.23 -0.21
N ASN A 236 31.74 8.86 0.88
CA ASN A 236 33.13 8.80 1.35
C ASN A 236 33.32 7.88 2.59
N SER A 237 32.39 6.94 2.87
CA SER A 237 32.58 5.88 3.87
C SER A 237 33.05 4.56 3.22
N GLU A 238 33.51 3.60 4.02
CA GLU A 238 33.86 2.25 3.52
C GLU A 238 32.60 1.43 3.20
N SER A 239 31.51 1.71 3.93
CA SER A 239 30.18 1.11 3.78
C SER A 239 29.05 2.09 4.14
N GLY A 240 27.85 1.92 3.60
CA GLY A 240 26.73 2.78 3.98
C GLY A 240 25.34 2.40 3.45
N VAL A 241 24.30 3.01 4.03
CA VAL A 241 22.91 2.89 3.55
C VAL A 241 22.21 4.24 3.45
N TYR A 242 21.58 4.53 2.30
CA TYR A 242 20.65 5.66 2.13
C TYR A 242 19.20 5.17 2.14
N CYS A 243 18.38 5.71 3.04
CA CYS A 243 16.97 5.38 3.24
C CYS A 243 16.09 6.55 2.77
N GLY A 244 15.54 6.45 1.56
CA GLY A 244 14.70 7.48 0.96
C GLY A 244 13.18 7.27 1.17
N PRO A 245 12.36 8.35 1.20
CA PRO A 245 10.89 8.26 1.23
C PRO A 245 10.26 7.71 -0.05
N LEU A 246 11.01 7.69 -1.17
CA LEU A 246 10.48 7.45 -2.53
C LEU A 246 11.46 6.66 -3.39
N LYS A 247 10.91 5.78 -4.24
CA LYS A 247 11.58 5.07 -5.34
C LYS A 247 12.50 6.00 -6.15
N LEU A 248 11.99 7.17 -6.54
CA LEU A 248 12.74 8.19 -7.30
C LEU A 248 14.00 8.69 -6.58
N LEU A 249 14.00 8.86 -5.25
CA LEU A 249 15.19 9.31 -4.52
C LEU A 249 16.20 8.19 -4.30
N ALA A 250 15.72 6.95 -4.06
CA ALA A 250 16.60 5.78 -4.02
C ALA A 250 17.35 5.61 -5.36
N SER A 251 16.63 5.75 -6.49
CA SER A 251 17.24 5.78 -7.83
C SER A 251 18.16 6.99 -8.05
N GLU A 252 17.78 8.20 -7.61
CA GLU A 252 18.60 9.41 -7.75
C GLU A 252 19.95 9.27 -7.02
N VAL A 253 19.93 8.75 -5.79
CA VAL A 253 21.15 8.50 -5.01
C VAL A 253 21.96 7.35 -5.60
N PHE A 254 21.33 6.23 -5.99
CA PHE A 254 21.99 5.13 -6.70
C PHE A 254 22.80 5.62 -7.92
N TYR A 255 22.17 6.36 -8.84
CA TYR A 255 22.87 6.84 -10.04
C TYR A 255 23.96 7.86 -9.69
N LYS A 256 23.73 8.77 -8.73
CA LYS A 256 24.73 9.77 -8.31
C LYS A 256 25.94 9.15 -7.63
N THR A 257 25.75 8.14 -6.77
CA THR A 257 26.83 7.50 -6.02
C THR A 257 27.72 6.67 -6.96
N ASN A 258 27.13 5.90 -7.87
CA ASN A 258 27.90 5.18 -8.89
C ASN A 258 28.60 6.15 -9.87
N ALA A 259 27.96 7.26 -10.27
CA ALA A 259 28.59 8.28 -11.10
C ALA A 259 29.73 9.05 -10.39
N ALA A 260 29.75 9.05 -9.05
CA ALA A 260 30.86 9.57 -8.25
C ALA A 260 32.02 8.56 -8.05
N GLY A 261 31.87 7.32 -8.55
CA GLY A 261 32.88 6.26 -8.47
C GLY A 261 32.68 5.25 -7.33
N THR A 262 31.76 5.52 -6.39
CA THR A 262 31.44 4.60 -5.29
C THR A 262 30.40 3.59 -5.77
N LYS A 263 30.76 2.30 -5.83
CA LYS A 263 29.81 1.22 -6.15
C LYS A 263 28.66 1.23 -5.14
N CYS A 264 27.42 1.35 -5.61
CA CYS A 264 26.23 1.42 -4.77
C CYS A 264 25.07 0.63 -5.38
N ASP A 265 24.47 -0.29 -4.62
CA ASP A 265 23.31 -1.06 -5.05
C ASP A 265 22.00 -0.26 -4.91
N LEU A 266 20.93 -0.70 -5.60
CA LEU A 266 19.57 -0.17 -5.49
C LEU A 266 18.63 -1.24 -4.94
N VAL A 267 17.83 -0.91 -3.92
CA VAL A 267 16.80 -1.81 -3.35
C VAL A 267 15.50 -1.05 -3.05
N THR A 268 14.46 -1.25 -3.86
CA THR A 268 13.09 -0.74 -3.60
C THR A 268 12.13 -1.89 -3.35
N GLY A 269 10.84 -1.60 -3.15
CA GLY A 269 9.82 -2.65 -3.02
C GLY A 269 9.70 -3.52 -4.27
N GLU A 270 9.98 -2.97 -5.46
CA GLU A 270 9.71 -3.57 -6.76
C GLU A 270 10.98 -3.82 -7.55
N GLU A 271 12.13 -3.28 -7.13
CA GLU A 271 13.39 -3.27 -7.87
C GLU A 271 14.58 -3.66 -7.00
N ARG A 272 15.49 -4.45 -7.57
CA ARG A 272 16.86 -4.63 -7.05
C ARG A 272 17.85 -4.56 -8.20
N ARG A 273 18.92 -3.77 -8.07
CA ARG A 273 20.03 -3.71 -9.03
C ARG A 273 21.36 -3.69 -8.29
N PHE A 274 22.30 -4.52 -8.73
CA PHE A 274 23.68 -4.48 -8.27
C PHE A 274 24.47 -3.42 -9.05
N ALA A 275 25.43 -2.76 -8.39
CA ALA A 275 26.44 -1.95 -9.06
C ALA A 275 27.46 -2.79 -9.84
N ASP A 276 27.68 -4.03 -9.39
CA ASP A 276 28.62 -4.96 -10.00
C ASP A 276 27.93 -5.85 -11.06
N PRO A 277 28.39 -5.86 -12.33
CA PRO A 277 27.84 -6.75 -13.36
C PRO A 277 27.97 -8.24 -13.04
N GLU A 278 28.89 -8.63 -12.15
CA GLU A 278 29.04 -10.02 -11.67
C GLU A 278 28.04 -10.38 -10.56
N GLY A 279 27.14 -9.47 -10.17
CA GLY A 279 26.12 -9.70 -9.13
C GLY A 279 26.65 -9.69 -7.70
N LYS A 280 27.87 -9.20 -7.49
CA LYS A 280 28.48 -9.03 -6.17
C LYS A 280 27.82 -7.83 -5.45
N PRO A 281 27.32 -7.99 -4.21
CA PRO A 281 26.79 -6.87 -3.43
C PRO A 281 27.84 -5.78 -3.21
N ALA A 282 27.41 -4.52 -3.28
CA ALA A 282 28.24 -3.37 -2.94
C ALA A 282 28.20 -3.06 -1.43
N ASN A 283 29.24 -2.38 -0.92
CA ASN A 283 29.28 -1.90 0.47
C ASN A 283 28.28 -0.75 0.73
N HIS A 284 27.81 -0.09 -0.33
CA HIS A 284 26.83 0.99 -0.29
C HIS A 284 25.52 0.56 -0.92
N VAL A 285 24.39 0.95 -0.33
CA VAL A 285 23.06 0.68 -0.87
C VAL A 285 22.12 1.86 -0.71
N ALA A 286 21.46 2.25 -1.80
CA ALA A 286 20.37 3.21 -1.80
C ALA A 286 19.04 2.45 -1.85
N CYS A 287 18.19 2.65 -0.83
CA CYS A 287 16.93 1.94 -0.69
C CYS A 287 15.75 2.87 -0.37
N THR A 288 14.54 2.36 -0.54
CA THR A 288 13.38 2.94 0.17
C THR A 288 13.43 2.54 1.64
N VAL A 289 12.98 3.40 2.54
CA VAL A 289 13.11 3.21 4.01
C VAL A 289 12.44 1.94 4.54
N GLU A 290 11.39 1.44 3.88
CA GLU A 290 10.76 0.15 4.18
C GLU A 290 11.70 -1.05 3.94
N MET A 291 12.60 -0.92 2.97
CA MET A 291 13.48 -1.99 2.48
C MET A 291 14.86 -1.99 3.13
N THR A 292 15.12 -1.05 4.05
CA THR A 292 16.38 -0.97 4.80
C THR A 292 16.69 -2.29 5.51
N ASN A 293 17.87 -2.87 5.26
CA ASN A 293 18.35 -4.00 6.02
C ASN A 293 18.87 -3.54 7.39
N LEU A 294 18.53 -4.31 8.44
CA LEU A 294 18.92 -4.04 9.83
C LEU A 294 19.96 -5.03 10.35
N THR A 295 20.27 -6.11 9.61
CA THR A 295 21.27 -7.13 9.98
C THR A 295 22.67 -6.84 9.43
N THR A 296 22.82 -5.83 8.56
CA THR A 296 24.11 -5.38 8.02
C THR A 296 24.64 -4.23 8.88
N VAL A 297 25.92 -4.31 9.26
CA VAL A 297 26.66 -3.21 9.89
C VAL A 297 27.18 -2.26 8.82
N TYR A 298 27.02 -0.96 9.05
CA TYR A 298 27.49 0.12 8.17
C TYR A 298 28.35 1.13 8.93
N ASP A 299 29.17 1.92 8.23
CA ASP A 299 29.79 3.11 8.82
C ASP A 299 28.78 4.26 8.91
N VAL A 300 28.07 4.50 7.81
CA VAL A 300 27.21 5.68 7.62
C VAL A 300 25.83 5.26 7.15
N ALA A 301 24.81 5.63 7.90
CA ALA A 301 23.43 5.61 7.44
C ALA A 301 22.94 7.04 7.16
N VAL A 302 22.08 7.21 6.16
CA VAL A 302 21.38 8.47 5.86
C VAL A 302 19.89 8.19 5.81
N ILE A 303 19.11 8.77 6.72
CA ILE A 303 17.64 8.69 6.71
C ILE A 303 17.08 10.04 6.27
N ASP A 304 16.43 10.06 5.11
CA ASP A 304 15.93 11.29 4.47
C ASP A 304 14.46 11.57 4.78
N GLU A 305 14.11 12.86 4.74
CA GLU A 305 12.81 13.42 5.15
C GLU A 305 12.28 12.83 6.50
N ILE A 306 13.13 12.77 7.54
CA ILE A 306 12.87 12.09 8.83
C ILE A 306 11.54 12.47 9.52
N GLN A 307 11.00 13.67 9.24
CA GLN A 307 9.67 14.07 9.70
C GLN A 307 8.54 13.10 9.31
N MET A 308 8.74 12.30 8.25
CA MET A 308 7.81 11.26 7.82
C MET A 308 7.59 10.16 8.88
N MET A 309 8.37 10.10 9.95
CA MET A 309 8.07 9.27 11.13
C MET A 309 6.72 9.60 11.80
N ARG A 310 6.13 10.79 11.54
CA ARG A 310 4.76 11.14 11.96
C ARG A 310 3.66 10.64 11.03
N ASP A 311 4.01 10.09 9.86
CA ASP A 311 3.04 9.74 8.83
C ASP A 311 2.08 8.65 9.35
N PRO A 312 0.75 8.87 9.28
CA PRO A 312 -0.21 7.92 9.85
C PRO A 312 -0.08 6.50 9.31
N GLN A 313 0.39 6.29 8.08
CA GLN A 313 0.45 4.98 7.42
C GLN A 313 1.86 4.41 7.34
N ARG A 314 2.87 5.24 7.03
CA ARG A 314 4.26 4.81 6.76
C ARG A 314 5.24 5.17 7.88
N GLY A 315 4.83 5.91 8.92
CA GLY A 315 5.74 6.42 9.95
C GLY A 315 6.59 5.36 10.65
N TRP A 316 6.04 4.16 10.81
CA TRP A 316 6.74 2.98 11.35
C TRP A 316 8.05 2.64 10.64
N ALA A 317 8.17 2.91 9.33
CA ALA A 317 9.37 2.59 8.57
C ALA A 317 10.57 3.47 8.99
N TRP A 318 10.33 4.75 9.27
CA TRP A 318 11.35 5.66 9.81
C TRP A 318 11.71 5.31 11.25
N THR A 319 10.73 4.94 12.08
CA THR A 319 10.98 4.49 13.46
C THR A 319 11.84 3.22 13.47
N ARG A 320 11.50 2.24 12.62
CA ARG A 320 12.27 1.01 12.38
C ARG A 320 13.70 1.31 11.92
N ALA A 321 13.88 2.23 10.97
CA ALA A 321 15.21 2.61 10.48
C ALA A 321 16.05 3.31 11.57
N LEU A 322 15.48 4.30 12.26
CA LEU A 322 16.17 5.06 13.31
C LEU A 322 16.61 4.18 14.49
N LEU A 323 15.71 3.32 14.99
CA LEU A 323 15.99 2.45 16.13
C LEU A 323 16.79 1.20 15.73
N GLY A 324 16.65 0.73 14.49
CA GLY A 324 17.15 -0.58 14.06
C GLY A 324 18.41 -0.61 13.20
N ILE A 325 18.83 0.49 12.57
CA ILE A 325 20.06 0.45 11.76
C ILE A 325 21.30 0.31 12.66
N GLN A 326 22.13 -0.67 12.31
CA GLN A 326 23.48 -0.86 12.84
C GLN A 326 24.47 0.03 12.08
N ALA A 327 24.61 1.31 12.46
CA ALA A 327 25.61 2.20 11.87
C ALA A 327 26.33 3.07 12.92
N LYS A 328 27.62 3.35 12.66
CA LYS A 328 28.46 4.19 13.53
C LYS A 328 27.97 5.64 13.55
N GLU A 329 27.67 6.21 12.38
CA GLU A 329 27.04 7.53 12.23
C GLU A 329 25.70 7.41 11.48
N ILE A 330 24.62 7.94 12.06
CA ILE A 330 23.28 7.99 11.47
C ILE A 330 22.90 9.44 11.20
N HIS A 331 22.91 9.82 9.93
CA HIS A 331 22.59 11.16 9.46
C HIS A 331 21.10 11.29 9.17
N LEU A 332 20.41 12.15 9.92
CA LEU A 332 18.98 12.42 9.73
C LEU A 332 18.81 13.73 8.96
N CYS A 333 18.05 13.72 7.86
CA CYS A 333 17.74 14.92 7.09
C CYS A 333 16.26 15.25 7.18
N GLY A 334 15.87 16.46 7.61
CA GLY A 334 14.44 16.80 7.74
C GLY A 334 14.12 18.21 8.21
N GLU A 335 12.86 18.46 8.58
CA GLU A 335 12.41 19.72 9.20
C GLU A 335 12.69 19.78 10.71
N ALA A 336 13.02 20.97 11.20
CA ALA A 336 13.46 21.23 12.58
C ALA A 336 12.39 20.94 13.65
N SER A 337 11.11 20.90 13.28
CA SER A 337 9.97 20.43 14.09
C SER A 337 10.19 19.02 14.66
N THR A 338 11.03 18.19 14.04
CA THR A 338 11.33 16.80 14.45
C THR A 338 12.46 16.71 15.49
N ILE A 339 13.27 17.76 15.70
CA ILE A 339 14.48 17.70 16.55
C ILE A 339 14.15 17.19 17.96
N ARG A 340 13.06 17.72 18.56
CA ARG A 340 12.63 17.35 19.90
C ARG A 340 12.31 15.86 20.03
N LEU A 341 11.53 15.30 19.10
CA LEU A 341 11.18 13.87 19.10
C LEU A 341 12.43 12.98 18.93
N ILE A 342 13.38 13.39 18.09
CA ILE A 342 14.66 12.67 17.99
C ILE A 342 15.43 12.72 19.31
N GLN A 343 15.50 13.88 19.99
CA GLN A 343 16.15 13.98 21.30
C GLN A 343 15.45 13.11 22.36
N GLU A 344 14.12 13.12 22.41
CA GLU A 344 13.32 12.31 23.34
C GLU A 344 13.48 10.80 23.07
N LEU A 345 13.53 10.38 21.79
CA LEU A 345 13.79 8.99 21.41
C LEU A 345 15.23 8.53 21.71
N MET A 346 16.24 9.36 21.43
CA MET A 346 17.63 8.95 21.61
C MET A 346 18.08 8.96 23.08
N VAL A 347 17.33 9.65 23.96
CA VAL A 347 17.47 9.48 25.42
C VAL A 347 17.06 8.08 25.88
N THR A 348 16.17 7.36 25.17
CA THR A 348 15.81 5.97 25.55
C THR A 348 16.79 4.92 25.01
N THR A 349 17.49 5.20 23.91
CA THR A 349 18.55 4.32 23.37
C THR A 349 19.93 4.60 23.97
N GLY A 350 20.19 5.83 24.43
CA GLY A 350 21.50 6.29 24.87
C GLY A 350 22.45 6.71 23.73
N ASP A 351 21.93 6.95 22.52
CA ASP A 351 22.75 7.40 21.38
C ASP A 351 23.09 8.91 21.48
N ASP A 352 24.32 9.30 21.14
CA ASP A 352 24.75 10.71 21.11
C ASP A 352 24.04 11.49 19.98
N VAL A 353 23.54 12.70 20.24
CA VAL A 353 22.84 13.54 19.23
C VAL A 353 23.55 14.86 18.95
N GLU A 354 24.05 15.02 17.73
CA GLU A 354 24.58 16.28 17.19
C GLU A 354 23.57 16.94 16.25
N VAL A 355 23.16 18.18 16.51
CA VAL A 355 22.24 18.94 15.64
C VAL A 355 23.03 19.95 14.80
N ARG A 356 22.85 19.90 13.48
CA ARG A 356 23.43 20.81 12.48
C ARG A 356 22.31 21.58 11.80
N GLU A 357 22.20 22.88 12.07
CA GLU A 357 21.17 23.74 11.47
C GLU A 357 21.59 24.29 10.10
N TYR A 358 20.67 24.21 9.14
CA TYR A 358 20.86 24.69 7.76
C TYR A 358 19.81 25.74 7.41
N LYS A 359 20.25 26.83 6.76
CA LYS A 359 19.39 27.89 6.22
C LYS A 359 19.17 27.66 4.71
N ARG A 360 18.11 28.24 4.15
CA ARG A 360 17.83 28.12 2.70
C ARG A 360 18.91 28.86 1.90
N LEU A 361 19.38 28.25 0.81
CA LEU A 361 20.55 28.71 0.03
C LEU A 361 20.27 29.94 -0.85
N THR A 362 19.00 30.27 -1.08
CA THR A 362 18.49 31.31 -1.98
C THR A 362 17.36 32.10 -1.30
N LYS A 363 16.88 33.22 -1.86
CA LYS A 363 15.71 33.94 -1.28
C LYS A 363 14.39 33.36 -1.80
N LEU A 364 13.32 33.55 -1.03
CA LEU A 364 11.97 33.10 -1.35
C LEU A 364 11.02 34.27 -1.09
N ASN A 365 10.44 34.81 -2.16
CA ASN A 365 9.65 36.04 -2.13
C ASN A 365 8.17 35.70 -2.34
N TYR A 366 7.35 35.92 -1.31
CA TYR A 366 5.89 35.83 -1.42
C TYR A 366 5.36 37.10 -2.10
N GLN A 367 4.63 36.96 -3.21
CA GLN A 367 4.16 38.11 -3.99
C GLN A 367 3.04 38.87 -3.27
N GLU A 368 2.94 40.19 -3.51
CA GLU A 368 1.85 41.05 -3.03
C GLU A 368 0.59 41.00 -3.90
N ARG A 369 0.61 40.24 -4.99
CA ARG A 369 -0.52 40.06 -5.92
C ARG A 369 -0.61 38.60 -6.34
N ALA A 370 -1.84 38.11 -6.43
CA ALA A 370 -2.16 36.82 -7.03
C ALA A 370 -1.93 36.85 -8.55
N LEU A 371 -1.98 35.70 -9.21
CA LEU A 371 -1.89 35.62 -10.67
C LEU A 371 -3.13 36.23 -11.35
N GLU A 372 -4.32 36.02 -10.77
CA GLU A 372 -5.66 36.47 -11.18
C GLU A 372 -6.15 35.94 -12.55
N THR A 373 -5.30 35.83 -13.57
CA THR A 373 -5.61 35.21 -14.88
C THR A 373 -4.45 34.37 -15.43
N PHE A 374 -4.76 33.38 -16.27
CA PHE A 374 -3.78 32.62 -17.05
C PHE A 374 -3.01 33.46 -18.08
N ASP A 375 -3.46 34.68 -18.39
CA ASP A 375 -2.74 35.61 -19.28
C ASP A 375 -1.46 36.20 -18.61
N ASN A 376 -1.33 36.09 -17.28
CA ASN A 376 -0.18 36.57 -16.50
C ASN A 376 0.92 35.51 -16.29
N VAL A 377 0.84 34.38 -17.01
CA VAL A 377 1.75 33.24 -16.90
C VAL A 377 3.08 33.51 -17.61
N LYS A 378 4.17 32.96 -17.06
CA LYS A 378 5.56 33.23 -17.45
C LYS A 378 6.40 31.94 -17.45
N PRO A 379 7.48 31.88 -18.25
CA PRO A 379 8.47 30.80 -18.17
C PRO A 379 8.99 30.60 -16.74
N GLY A 380 8.98 29.34 -16.28
CA GLY A 380 9.34 28.93 -14.92
C GLY A 380 8.18 28.94 -13.92
N ASP A 381 6.95 29.26 -14.33
CA ASP A 381 5.75 29.12 -13.49
C ASP A 381 5.37 27.63 -13.30
N CYS A 382 5.01 27.27 -12.07
CA CYS A 382 4.47 25.97 -11.71
C CYS A 382 3.17 26.12 -10.93
N PHE A 383 2.06 25.69 -11.53
CA PHE A 383 0.77 25.56 -10.87
C PHE A 383 0.75 24.32 -9.96
N VAL A 384 0.25 24.48 -8.74
CA VAL A 384 0.09 23.39 -7.77
C VAL A 384 -1.39 23.19 -7.43
N CYS A 385 -1.86 21.96 -7.63
CA CYS A 385 -3.25 21.55 -7.52
C CYS A 385 -3.43 20.35 -6.58
N PHE A 386 -4.64 20.17 -6.05
CA PHE A 386 -4.97 19.06 -5.14
C PHE A 386 -6.01 18.08 -5.71
N SER A 387 -6.24 18.13 -7.03
CA SER A 387 -7.19 17.28 -7.77
C SER A 387 -6.70 17.02 -9.20
N LYS A 388 -6.86 15.79 -9.73
CA LYS A 388 -6.59 15.49 -11.16
C LYS A 388 -7.45 16.36 -12.09
N ASN A 389 -8.66 16.72 -11.69
CA ASN A 389 -9.56 17.53 -12.52
C ASN A 389 -9.02 18.96 -12.71
N ASP A 390 -8.39 19.54 -11.68
CA ASP A 390 -7.74 20.86 -11.76
C ASP A 390 -6.55 20.82 -12.70
N ILE A 391 -5.74 19.74 -12.66
CA ILE A 391 -4.64 19.51 -13.60
C ILE A 391 -5.16 19.56 -15.04
N PHE A 392 -6.18 18.76 -15.37
CA PHE A 392 -6.73 18.71 -16.73
C PHE A 392 -7.34 20.03 -17.19
N HIS A 393 -8.05 20.74 -16.30
CA HIS A 393 -8.63 22.05 -16.57
C HIS A 393 -7.57 23.10 -16.90
N ILE A 394 -6.55 23.24 -16.05
CA ILE A 394 -5.48 24.24 -16.24
C ILE A 394 -4.66 23.93 -17.48
N THR A 395 -4.27 22.67 -17.70
CA THR A 395 -3.49 22.28 -18.90
C THR A 395 -4.24 22.63 -20.19
N ARG A 396 -5.55 22.35 -20.27
CA ARG A 396 -6.41 22.74 -21.40
C ARG A 396 -6.46 24.26 -21.61
N GLU A 397 -6.59 25.03 -20.53
CA GLU A 397 -6.76 26.49 -20.59
C GLU A 397 -5.43 27.24 -20.86
N LEU A 398 -4.30 26.61 -20.57
CA LEU A 398 -2.95 27.04 -20.97
C LEU A 398 -2.65 26.68 -22.43
N GLU A 399 -2.90 25.44 -22.87
CA GLU A 399 -2.70 25.04 -24.28
C GLU A 399 -3.60 25.85 -25.23
N ARG A 400 -4.80 26.25 -24.79
CA ARG A 400 -5.68 27.16 -25.54
C ARG A 400 -5.06 28.54 -25.82
N ARG A 401 -4.02 28.94 -25.06
CA ARG A 401 -3.23 30.16 -25.27
C ARG A 401 -1.94 29.93 -26.07
N GLY A 402 -1.68 28.71 -26.52
CA GLY A 402 -0.44 28.33 -27.20
C GLY A 402 0.73 28.08 -26.25
N HIS A 403 0.48 27.85 -24.97
CA HIS A 403 1.52 27.44 -24.02
C HIS A 403 1.70 25.92 -24.02
N GLU A 404 2.94 25.45 -24.15
CA GLU A 404 3.28 24.05 -23.88
C GLU A 404 3.49 23.81 -22.38
N VAL A 405 2.90 22.72 -21.87
CA VAL A 405 2.78 22.43 -20.43
C VAL A 405 3.35 21.06 -20.08
N ALA A 406 4.12 21.00 -18.99
CA ALA A 406 4.59 19.76 -18.39
C ALA A 406 3.65 19.34 -17.25
N VAL A 407 3.26 18.06 -17.20
CA VAL A 407 2.23 17.57 -16.25
C VAL A 407 2.82 16.53 -15.30
N ILE A 408 2.70 16.75 -13.99
CA ILE A 408 3.23 15.84 -12.96
C ILE A 408 2.23 15.62 -11.81
N TYR A 409 1.64 14.42 -11.73
CA TYR A 409 0.78 14.00 -10.62
C TYR A 409 1.19 12.64 -10.03
N GLY A 410 0.71 12.35 -8.82
CA GLY A 410 1.15 11.22 -8.00
C GLY A 410 1.13 9.85 -8.69
N SER A 411 0.12 9.56 -9.50
CA SER A 411 -0.06 8.28 -10.20
C SER A 411 0.89 8.03 -11.38
N LEU A 412 1.56 9.05 -11.93
CA LEU A 412 2.35 8.86 -13.15
C LEU A 412 3.52 7.88 -12.96
N PRO A 413 3.85 7.04 -13.97
CA PRO A 413 5.04 6.20 -13.95
C PRO A 413 6.35 6.98 -13.67
N PRO A 414 7.38 6.34 -13.06
CA PRO A 414 8.64 7.01 -12.74
C PRO A 414 9.38 7.58 -13.97
N GLY A 415 9.39 6.87 -15.11
CA GLY A 415 10.01 7.36 -16.35
C GLY A 415 9.27 8.58 -16.89
N THR A 416 7.94 8.50 -17.01
CA THR A 416 7.08 9.61 -17.41
C THR A 416 7.28 10.85 -16.54
N LYS A 417 7.36 10.70 -15.21
CA LYS A 417 7.67 11.81 -14.28
C LYS A 417 9.04 12.43 -14.56
N LEU A 418 10.08 11.62 -14.77
CA LEU A 418 11.43 12.10 -15.06
C LEU A 418 11.52 12.81 -16.41
N LEU A 419 10.87 12.29 -17.46
CA LEU A 419 10.84 12.91 -18.79
C LEU A 419 10.07 14.25 -18.78
N GLN A 420 8.92 14.33 -18.08
CA GLN A 420 8.18 15.58 -17.92
C GLN A 420 8.99 16.62 -17.10
N ALA A 421 9.72 16.18 -16.08
CA ALA A 421 10.63 17.04 -15.32
C ALA A 421 11.83 17.51 -16.17
N GLN A 422 12.44 16.64 -16.97
CA GLN A 422 13.54 16.96 -17.87
C GLN A 422 13.11 18.01 -18.92
N ARG A 423 11.98 17.80 -19.59
CA ARG A 423 11.42 18.72 -20.58
C ARG A 423 11.21 20.14 -20.03
N PHE A 424 10.65 20.25 -18.83
CA PHE A 424 10.48 21.55 -18.14
C PHE A 424 11.81 22.18 -17.69
N ASN A 425 12.80 21.36 -17.32
CA ASN A 425 14.11 21.82 -16.84
C ASN A 425 15.05 22.25 -17.97
N ASP A 426 14.93 21.67 -19.16
CA ASP A 426 15.76 21.97 -20.32
C ASP A 426 15.58 23.44 -20.75
N PRO A 427 16.64 24.28 -20.78
CA PRO A 427 16.52 25.66 -21.23
C PRO A 427 16.04 25.82 -22.68
N THR A 428 16.28 24.82 -23.55
CA THR A 428 16.04 24.88 -25.00
C THR A 428 14.64 24.46 -25.45
N ASP A 429 13.93 23.65 -24.65
CA ASP A 429 12.56 23.18 -24.97
C ASP A 429 11.53 24.34 -24.95
N SER A 430 10.44 24.24 -25.71
CA SER A 430 9.36 25.25 -25.69
C SER A 430 8.47 25.15 -24.44
N CYS A 431 8.44 24.00 -23.77
CA CYS A 431 7.67 23.73 -22.57
C CYS A 431 8.31 24.35 -21.32
N LYS A 432 7.80 25.51 -20.91
CA LYS A 432 8.34 26.30 -19.78
C LYS A 432 7.34 26.55 -18.65
N ILE A 433 6.21 25.85 -18.64
CA ILE A 433 5.17 25.95 -17.61
C ILE A 433 4.85 24.55 -17.10
N MET A 434 4.70 24.40 -15.79
CA MET A 434 4.35 23.12 -15.15
C MET A 434 2.98 23.19 -14.47
N VAL A 435 2.23 22.10 -14.54
CA VAL A 435 0.97 21.90 -13.81
C VAL A 435 1.09 20.58 -13.05
N ALA A 436 1.10 20.65 -11.72
CA ALA A 436 1.47 19.52 -10.87
C ALA A 436 0.63 19.41 -9.60
N THR A 437 0.68 18.24 -8.95
CA THR A 437 0.16 18.08 -7.57
C THR A 437 1.27 18.23 -6.53
N ASP A 438 0.90 18.19 -5.25
CA ASP A 438 1.79 18.05 -4.09
C ASP A 438 2.88 16.95 -4.21
N ALA A 439 2.76 16.02 -5.17
CA ALA A 439 3.81 15.08 -5.56
C ALA A 439 5.17 15.73 -5.89
N ILE A 440 5.23 17.00 -6.33
CA ILE A 440 6.50 17.71 -6.53
C ILE A 440 7.17 18.18 -5.22
N GLY A 441 6.48 18.08 -4.08
CA GLY A 441 6.99 18.44 -2.75
C GLY A 441 8.21 17.62 -2.32
N MET A 442 8.44 16.46 -2.93
CA MET A 442 9.62 15.60 -2.76
C MET A 442 9.96 14.86 -4.06
N GLY A 443 11.05 14.10 -4.11
CA GLY A 443 11.28 13.11 -5.18
C GLY A 443 11.77 13.59 -6.55
N LEU A 444 11.71 14.89 -6.87
CA LEU A 444 12.18 15.41 -8.17
C LEU A 444 13.11 16.63 -8.01
N ASN A 445 14.03 16.78 -8.96
CA ASN A 445 14.78 18.02 -9.19
C ASN A 445 14.09 18.86 -10.27
N LEU A 446 13.70 20.09 -9.92
CA LEU A 446 12.84 20.94 -10.75
C LEU A 446 13.33 22.39 -10.69
N SER A 447 13.51 23.02 -11.86
CA SER A 447 13.94 24.41 -12.05
C SER A 447 12.74 25.36 -12.03
N ILE A 448 11.96 25.34 -10.95
CA ILE A 448 10.77 26.22 -10.81
C ILE A 448 11.22 27.63 -10.43
N LYS A 449 10.74 28.64 -11.16
CA LYS A 449 10.89 30.05 -10.78
C LYS A 449 9.84 30.45 -9.76
N ARG A 450 8.56 30.21 -10.09
CA ARG A 450 7.40 30.69 -9.32
C ARG A 450 6.41 29.58 -9.03
N ILE A 451 6.13 29.33 -7.75
CA ILE A 451 5.04 28.45 -7.31
C ILE A 451 3.74 29.24 -7.30
N ILE A 452 2.68 28.68 -7.90
CA ILE A 452 1.33 29.25 -7.97
C ILE A 452 0.37 28.22 -7.36
N PHE A 453 -0.09 28.45 -6.13
CA PHE A 453 -1.14 27.61 -5.55
C PHE A 453 -2.48 27.90 -6.25
N TYR A 454 -3.04 26.93 -6.96
CA TYR A 454 -4.34 27.09 -7.65
C TYR A 454 -5.53 27.11 -6.68
N SER A 455 -5.35 26.43 -5.55
CA SER A 455 -6.24 26.34 -4.40
C SER A 455 -5.36 26.16 -3.15
N LEU A 456 -5.84 26.58 -1.97
CA LEU A 456 -5.24 26.23 -0.68
C LEU A 456 -6.02 25.16 0.08
N VAL A 457 -7.03 24.57 -0.57
CA VAL A 457 -7.89 23.52 -0.02
C VAL A 457 -7.54 22.18 -0.66
N LYS A 458 -7.25 21.18 0.19
CA LYS A 458 -7.02 19.78 -0.20
C LYS A 458 -8.26 18.95 0.16
N PRO A 459 -8.87 18.20 -0.78
CA PRO A 459 -9.94 17.28 -0.46
C PRO A 459 -9.37 16.08 0.32
N GLN A 460 -9.74 15.97 1.58
CA GLN A 460 -9.41 14.81 2.41
C GLN A 460 -10.63 13.86 2.49
N LEU A 461 -10.41 12.68 3.05
CA LEU A 461 -11.49 11.79 3.48
C LEU A 461 -11.46 11.77 5.00
N ASN A 462 -12.56 12.15 5.66
CA ASN A 462 -12.65 12.04 7.11
C ASN A 462 -12.79 10.57 7.54
N GLU A 463 -12.77 10.30 8.85
CA GLU A 463 -12.89 8.93 9.41
C GLU A 463 -14.22 8.25 9.04
N GLN A 464 -15.21 9.02 8.59
CA GLN A 464 -16.54 8.60 8.17
C GLN A 464 -16.63 8.34 6.64
N GLY A 465 -15.55 8.61 5.88
CA GLY A 465 -15.49 8.42 4.43
C GLY A 465 -16.06 9.58 3.60
N GLU A 466 -16.41 10.70 4.22
CA GLU A 466 -16.92 11.90 3.56
C GLU A 466 -15.78 12.81 3.09
N LYS A 467 -16.02 13.64 2.06
CA LYS A 467 -15.00 14.51 1.46
C LYS A 467 -14.92 15.86 2.18
N GLU A 468 -14.12 15.91 3.23
CA GLU A 468 -13.78 17.16 3.93
C GLU A 468 -12.79 18.03 3.13
N LYS A 469 -12.77 19.34 3.43
CA LYS A 469 -12.07 20.37 2.64
C LYS A 469 -11.11 21.16 3.53
N ASP A 470 -10.02 20.50 3.94
CA ASP A 470 -9.01 21.11 4.79
C ASP A 470 -8.11 22.10 4.06
N ALA A 471 -7.66 23.12 4.80
CA ALA A 471 -6.57 23.98 4.36
C ALA A 471 -5.23 23.22 4.38
N VAL A 472 -4.37 23.48 3.40
CA VAL A 472 -3.01 22.91 3.32
C VAL A 472 -2.21 23.27 4.57
N THR A 473 -1.60 22.28 5.21
CA THR A 473 -0.81 22.49 6.44
C THR A 473 0.45 23.33 6.19
N THR A 474 0.92 24.06 7.20
CA THR A 474 2.14 24.89 7.09
C THR A 474 3.37 24.11 6.60
N SER A 475 3.57 22.86 7.06
CA SER A 475 4.67 22.01 6.61
C SER A 475 4.56 21.68 5.11
N GLN A 476 3.37 21.27 4.63
CA GLN A 476 3.12 21.02 3.20
C GLN A 476 3.29 22.30 2.36
N ALA A 477 2.75 23.43 2.82
CA ALA A 477 2.86 24.72 2.14
C ALA A 477 4.33 25.16 2.00
N LEU A 478 5.13 25.04 3.05
CA LEU A 478 6.57 25.33 3.02
C LEU A 478 7.36 24.34 2.17
N GLN A 479 7.04 23.05 2.22
CA GLN A 479 7.70 22.00 1.44
C GLN A 479 7.49 22.22 -0.08
N ILE A 480 6.28 22.60 -0.47
CA ILE A 480 5.91 22.97 -1.85
C ILE A 480 6.52 24.31 -2.25
N ALA A 481 6.33 25.37 -1.47
CA ALA A 481 6.82 26.72 -1.77
C ALA A 481 8.35 26.77 -1.95
N GLY A 482 9.09 26.04 -1.10
CA GLY A 482 10.54 25.93 -1.19
C GLY A 482 11.08 25.16 -2.40
N ARG A 483 10.22 24.63 -3.28
CA ARG A 483 10.60 24.09 -4.61
C ARG A 483 10.90 25.18 -5.64
N ALA A 484 10.41 26.40 -5.45
CA ALA A 484 10.85 27.56 -6.25
C ALA A 484 12.33 27.89 -5.98
N GLY A 485 13.03 28.46 -6.97
CA GLY A 485 14.37 29.05 -6.85
C GLY A 485 15.41 28.13 -6.21
N ARG A 486 15.53 26.89 -6.70
CA ARG A 486 16.48 25.91 -6.15
C ARG A 486 17.92 26.27 -6.49
N PHE A 487 18.84 25.97 -5.58
CA PHE A 487 20.28 26.11 -5.81
C PHE A 487 20.70 25.22 -6.98
N ALA A 488 21.58 25.74 -7.85
CA ALA A 488 21.96 25.16 -9.14
C ALA A 488 20.80 24.94 -10.14
N SER A 489 19.65 25.60 -9.96
CA SER A 489 18.65 25.76 -11.03
C SER A 489 18.91 27.05 -11.85
N ALA A 490 18.21 27.21 -12.97
CA ALA A 490 18.26 28.42 -13.80
C ALA A 490 17.73 29.70 -13.09
N PHE A 491 17.11 29.58 -11.92
CA PHE A 491 16.48 30.70 -11.21
C PHE A 491 17.12 30.88 -9.82
N PRO A 492 17.89 31.98 -9.60
CA PRO A 492 18.67 32.16 -8.37
C PRO A 492 17.83 32.54 -7.15
N ASP A 493 16.65 33.14 -7.36
CA ASP A 493 15.66 33.43 -6.32
C ASP A 493 14.31 32.81 -6.70
N GLY A 494 13.52 32.44 -5.69
CA GLY A 494 12.19 31.83 -5.87
C GLY A 494 11.06 32.79 -5.57
N GLU A 495 9.96 32.68 -6.33
CA GLU A 495 8.73 33.45 -6.12
C GLU A 495 7.57 32.52 -5.71
N VAL A 496 6.62 33.01 -4.90
CA VAL A 496 5.44 32.24 -4.47
C VAL A 496 4.20 33.12 -4.49
N THR A 497 3.10 32.62 -5.05
CA THR A 497 1.80 33.31 -5.07
C THR A 497 0.63 32.31 -5.13
N THR A 498 -0.59 32.84 -5.14
CA THR A 498 -1.83 32.09 -5.38
C THR A 498 -2.40 32.43 -6.75
N PHE A 499 -3.27 31.57 -7.30
CA PHE A 499 -4.01 31.89 -8.52
C PHE A 499 -5.10 32.93 -8.22
N ARG A 500 -5.92 32.68 -7.18
CA ARG A 500 -7.00 33.58 -6.75
C ARG A 500 -6.49 34.61 -5.75
N ARG A 501 -7.09 35.80 -5.80
CA ARG A 501 -6.78 36.92 -4.90
C ARG A 501 -7.09 36.60 -3.43
N ASP A 502 -8.23 35.97 -3.20
CA ASP A 502 -8.77 35.72 -1.84
C ASP A 502 -7.97 34.65 -1.08
N ASP A 503 -7.27 33.76 -1.79
CA ASP A 503 -6.36 32.78 -1.21
C ASP A 503 -5.05 33.43 -0.71
N LEU A 504 -4.64 34.60 -1.23
CA LEU A 504 -3.30 35.16 -0.96
C LEU A 504 -3.08 35.55 0.53
N PRO A 505 -4.03 36.18 1.24
CA PRO A 505 -3.91 36.41 2.68
C PRO A 505 -3.80 35.10 3.46
N LEU A 506 -4.56 34.07 3.08
CA LEU A 506 -4.54 32.76 3.74
C LEU A 506 -3.19 32.03 3.53
N LEU A 507 -2.59 32.11 2.33
CA LEU A 507 -1.24 31.57 2.10
C LEU A 507 -0.21 32.27 3.00
N LYS A 508 -0.26 33.61 3.07
CA LYS A 508 0.65 34.40 3.93
C LYS A 508 0.46 34.04 5.40
N GLU A 509 -0.77 33.86 5.86
CA GLU A 509 -1.06 33.43 7.22
C GLU A 509 -0.49 32.03 7.49
N ILE A 510 -0.83 31.03 6.67
CA ILE A 510 -0.37 29.63 6.78
C ILE A 510 1.16 29.55 6.87
N VAL A 511 1.88 30.32 6.04
CA VAL A 511 3.34 30.38 6.01
C VAL A 511 3.94 31.10 7.23
N SER A 512 3.23 32.09 7.79
CA SER A 512 3.69 32.85 8.97
C SER A 512 3.53 32.11 10.29
N ARG A 513 2.63 31.11 10.35
CA ARG A 513 2.44 30.25 11.52
C ARG A 513 3.71 29.44 11.79
N GLN A 514 4.05 29.23 13.06
CA GLN A 514 5.14 28.31 13.43
C GLN A 514 4.73 26.87 13.09
N VAL A 515 5.66 26.08 12.54
CA VAL A 515 5.45 24.65 12.29
C VAL A 515 5.31 23.93 13.63
N GLU A 516 4.23 23.19 13.84
CA GLU A 516 4.04 22.41 15.05
C GLU A 516 5.15 21.37 15.21
N THR A 517 5.71 21.26 16.43
CA THR A 517 6.69 20.24 16.75
C THR A 517 6.08 18.85 16.66
N ILE A 518 6.84 17.93 16.08
CA ILE A 518 6.42 16.53 15.99
C ILE A 518 6.58 15.92 17.38
N LYS A 519 5.51 15.29 17.87
CA LYS A 519 5.41 14.77 19.24
C LYS A 519 5.54 13.25 19.32
N ARG A 520 5.19 12.53 18.25
CA ARG A 520 5.07 11.06 18.27
C ARG A 520 5.54 10.41 16.97
N ALA A 521 6.13 9.23 17.09
CA ALA A 521 6.59 8.39 16.00
C ALA A 521 5.64 7.19 15.75
N GLY A 522 5.49 6.78 14.50
CA GLY A 522 4.63 5.64 14.14
C GLY A 522 5.25 4.30 14.55
N LEU A 523 4.39 3.33 14.91
CA LEU A 523 4.71 1.92 15.10
C LEU A 523 3.72 1.06 14.31
N HIS A 524 4.10 -0.16 13.94
CA HIS A 524 3.24 -1.11 13.20
C HIS A 524 3.49 -2.53 13.73
N PRO A 525 2.48 -3.43 13.74
CA PRO A 525 2.68 -4.82 14.14
C PRO A 525 3.72 -5.52 13.26
N THR A 526 4.64 -6.30 13.83
CA THR A 526 5.52 -7.14 13.02
C THR A 526 4.79 -8.37 12.48
N ALA A 527 5.34 -8.98 11.42
CA ALA A 527 4.78 -10.22 10.88
C ALA A 527 4.83 -11.35 11.92
N GLU A 528 5.91 -11.39 12.71
CA GLU A 528 6.16 -12.35 13.77
C GLU A 528 5.17 -12.20 14.93
N GLN A 529 4.83 -10.96 15.31
CA GLN A 529 3.81 -10.68 16.32
C GLN A 529 2.42 -11.16 15.90
N ILE A 530 2.04 -10.90 14.65
CA ILE A 530 0.75 -11.35 14.10
C ILE A 530 0.72 -12.88 13.91
N GLU A 531 1.87 -13.49 13.59
CA GLU A 531 2.05 -14.94 13.51
C GLU A 531 1.91 -15.63 14.89
N MET A 532 2.47 -15.03 15.94
CA MET A 532 2.22 -15.46 17.33
C MET A 532 0.75 -15.24 17.76
N PHE A 533 0.10 -14.15 17.35
CA PHE A 533 -1.33 -13.93 17.62
C PHE A 533 -2.20 -15.02 16.96
N ALA A 534 -1.93 -15.36 15.70
CA ALA A 534 -2.66 -16.39 14.98
C ALA A 534 -2.48 -17.79 15.60
N TYR A 535 -1.31 -18.10 16.17
CA TYR A 535 -1.10 -19.37 16.89
C TYR A 535 -2.04 -19.50 18.09
N HIS A 536 -2.29 -18.40 18.81
CA HIS A 536 -3.21 -18.37 19.95
C HIS A 536 -4.69 -18.25 19.54
N LEU A 537 -4.97 -17.72 18.34
CA LEU A 537 -6.32 -17.44 17.83
C LEU A 537 -6.52 -18.01 16.38
N PRO A 538 -6.30 -19.32 16.14
CA PRO A 538 -6.15 -19.89 14.78
C PRO A 538 -7.42 -19.93 13.93
N LYS A 539 -8.57 -19.52 14.49
CA LYS A 539 -9.88 -19.45 13.81
C LYS A 539 -10.29 -18.02 13.43
N HIS A 540 -9.48 -17.00 13.76
CA HIS A 540 -9.75 -15.61 13.42
C HIS A 540 -9.18 -15.24 12.04
N SER A 541 -9.86 -14.34 11.33
CA SER A 541 -9.35 -13.75 10.09
C SER A 541 -8.15 -12.84 10.37
N LEU A 542 -7.28 -12.63 9.37
CA LEU A 542 -6.12 -11.73 9.54
C LEU A 542 -6.55 -10.28 9.88
N SER A 543 -7.66 -9.80 9.31
CA SER A 543 -8.25 -8.50 9.63
C SER A 543 -8.70 -8.43 11.10
N SER A 544 -9.38 -9.48 11.59
CA SER A 544 -9.76 -9.61 13.01
C SER A 544 -8.54 -9.68 13.94
N LEU A 545 -7.50 -10.44 13.59
CA LEU A 545 -6.26 -10.54 14.36
C LEU A 545 -5.54 -9.18 14.48
N ILE A 546 -5.52 -8.40 13.41
CA ILE A 546 -4.94 -7.05 13.38
C ILE A 546 -5.72 -6.10 14.31
N ASP A 547 -7.06 -6.09 14.24
CA ASP A 547 -7.88 -5.26 15.15
C ASP A 547 -7.71 -5.67 16.63
N ILE A 548 -7.64 -6.98 16.91
CA ILE A 548 -7.41 -7.49 18.27
C ILE A 548 -6.01 -7.08 18.75
N PHE A 549 -4.98 -7.17 17.89
CA PHE A 549 -3.62 -6.72 18.21
C PHE A 549 -3.57 -5.23 18.52
N VAL A 550 -4.13 -4.38 17.65
CA VAL A 550 -4.14 -2.92 17.86
C VAL A 550 -4.87 -2.56 19.16
N LEU A 551 -5.99 -3.22 19.46
CA LEU A 551 -6.78 -2.94 20.67
C LEU A 551 -6.13 -3.44 21.98
N LEU A 552 -5.37 -4.55 21.94
CA LEU A 552 -4.59 -5.06 23.07
C LEU A 552 -3.22 -4.38 23.21
N SER A 553 -2.76 -3.66 22.18
CA SER A 553 -1.43 -3.08 22.17
C SER A 553 -1.22 -2.02 23.26
N GLN A 554 -0.06 -2.08 23.90
CA GLN A 554 0.39 -1.07 24.86
C GLN A 554 1.59 -0.34 24.27
N LEU A 555 1.52 0.99 24.23
CA LEU A 555 2.60 1.86 23.75
C LEU A 555 2.72 3.07 24.67
N ASP A 556 3.85 3.77 24.62
CA ASP A 556 3.94 5.09 25.22
C ASP A 556 3.18 6.11 24.35
N ASP A 557 1.91 6.36 24.71
CA ASP A 557 1.00 7.34 24.13
C ASP A 557 1.62 8.76 23.97
N SER A 558 2.70 9.07 24.69
CA SER A 558 3.38 10.38 24.68
C SER A 558 4.39 10.57 23.55
N ILE A 559 5.08 9.50 23.12
CA ILE A 559 6.14 9.52 22.09
C ILE A 559 5.90 8.56 20.91
N PHE A 560 4.92 7.67 21.00
CA PHE A 560 4.55 6.74 19.93
C PHE A 560 3.06 6.80 19.57
N PHE A 561 2.70 6.30 18.39
CA PHE A 561 1.32 6.02 18.00
C PHE A 561 1.27 4.78 17.08
N MET A 562 0.14 4.07 17.07
CA MET A 562 -0.09 2.97 16.13
C MET A 562 -0.40 3.52 14.74
N CYS A 563 0.32 3.08 13.72
CA CYS A 563 0.03 3.40 12.32
C CYS A 563 -1.30 2.80 11.85
N ASN A 564 -1.90 3.43 10.86
CA ASN A 564 -3.14 3.03 10.23
C ASN A 564 -2.97 1.71 9.46
N VAL A 565 -3.74 0.70 9.87
CA VAL A 565 -3.74 -0.67 9.33
C VAL A 565 -4.89 -0.96 8.35
N GLU A 566 -5.77 0.02 8.08
CA GLU A 566 -6.98 -0.19 7.26
C GLU A 566 -6.70 -0.63 5.82
N ASP A 567 -5.55 -0.27 5.24
CA ASP A 567 -5.15 -0.77 3.93
C ASP A 567 -4.74 -2.25 3.99
N VAL A 568 -4.04 -2.67 5.05
CA VAL A 568 -3.66 -4.08 5.27
C VAL A 568 -4.89 -4.95 5.53
N LYS A 569 -5.83 -4.45 6.34
CA LYS A 569 -7.13 -5.09 6.61
C LYS A 569 -7.96 -5.28 5.34
N PHE A 570 -8.15 -4.20 4.56
CA PHE A 570 -8.87 -4.24 3.29
C PHE A 570 -8.32 -5.30 2.31
N LEU A 571 -6.99 -5.46 2.23
CA LEU A 571 -6.38 -6.51 1.40
C LEU A 571 -6.51 -7.91 2.02
N ALA A 572 -6.42 -8.04 3.35
CA ALA A 572 -6.66 -9.29 4.05
C ALA A 572 -8.08 -9.83 3.84
N ASP A 573 -9.08 -8.94 3.85
CA ASP A 573 -10.50 -9.27 3.64
C ASP A 573 -10.76 -9.71 2.18
N ILE A 574 -10.17 -9.02 1.18
CA ILE A 574 -10.28 -9.42 -0.24
C ILE A 574 -9.80 -10.85 -0.48
N ILE A 575 -8.71 -11.28 0.17
CA ILE A 575 -8.12 -12.61 -0.02
C ILE A 575 -8.54 -13.62 1.06
N GLU A 576 -9.46 -13.29 1.98
CA GLU A 576 -9.85 -14.17 3.10
C GLU A 576 -10.26 -15.57 2.60
N HIS A 577 -11.14 -15.60 1.60
CA HIS A 577 -11.65 -16.80 0.94
C HIS A 577 -10.61 -17.59 0.11
N VAL A 578 -9.39 -17.08 -0.05
CA VAL A 578 -8.30 -17.75 -0.77
C VAL A 578 -7.46 -18.56 0.23
N PRO A 579 -7.21 -19.86 0.00
CA PRO A 579 -6.41 -20.69 0.92
C PRO A 579 -4.94 -20.32 0.81
N LEU A 580 -4.45 -19.53 1.78
CA LEU A 580 -3.07 -19.05 1.87
C LEU A 580 -2.49 -19.35 3.26
N PRO A 581 -1.23 -19.83 3.36
CA PRO A 581 -0.47 -19.84 4.62
C PRO A 581 -0.39 -18.43 5.21
N LEU A 582 -0.45 -18.30 6.53
CA LEU A 582 -0.53 -17.00 7.21
C LEU A 582 0.58 -16.03 6.80
N ARG A 583 1.84 -16.48 6.77
CA ARG A 583 2.99 -15.66 6.38
C ARG A 583 2.86 -15.09 4.96
N ALA A 584 2.35 -15.90 4.03
CA ALA A 584 2.05 -15.48 2.68
C ALA A 584 0.88 -14.49 2.67
N ARG A 585 -0.23 -14.79 3.36
CA ARG A 585 -1.39 -13.90 3.50
C ARG A 585 -1.01 -12.51 4.02
N TYR A 586 -0.23 -12.44 5.11
CA TYR A 586 0.29 -11.18 5.65
C TYR A 586 1.13 -10.43 4.61
N THR A 587 2.02 -11.12 3.90
CA THR A 587 2.87 -10.53 2.88
C THR A 587 2.06 -9.98 1.69
N PHE A 588 1.03 -10.69 1.23
CA PHE A 588 0.07 -10.17 0.24
C PHE A 588 -0.70 -8.96 0.79
N SER A 589 -1.14 -9.00 2.05
CA SER A 589 -1.84 -7.87 2.70
C SER A 589 -0.97 -6.63 2.91
N CYS A 590 0.37 -6.75 2.88
CA CYS A 590 1.30 -5.63 2.89
C CYS A 590 1.69 -5.11 1.49
N ALA A 591 1.06 -5.59 0.43
CA ALA A 591 1.33 -5.12 -0.94
C ALA A 591 0.83 -3.67 -1.15
N PRO A 592 1.65 -2.76 -1.71
CA PRO A 592 1.30 -1.34 -1.82
C PRO A 592 0.38 -1.06 -3.02
N ILE A 593 -0.92 -1.39 -2.91
CA ILE A 593 -1.90 -1.19 -3.99
C ILE A 593 -2.90 -0.07 -3.68
N ASN A 594 -3.33 0.65 -4.72
CA ASN A 594 -4.34 1.69 -4.59
C ASN A 594 -5.76 1.09 -4.53
N LYS A 595 -6.31 0.96 -3.30
CA LYS A 595 -7.65 0.38 -3.05
C LYS A 595 -8.83 1.07 -3.75
N LYS A 596 -8.62 2.22 -4.40
CA LYS A 596 -9.64 2.94 -5.18
C LYS A 596 -9.76 2.47 -6.63
N MET A 597 -8.87 1.59 -7.11
CA MET A 597 -8.80 1.13 -8.51
C MET A 597 -9.30 -0.33 -8.62
N PRO A 598 -10.53 -0.59 -9.11
CA PRO A 598 -11.12 -1.93 -9.09
C PRO A 598 -10.34 -2.96 -9.91
N PHE A 599 -9.67 -2.54 -10.99
CA PHE A 599 -8.84 -3.40 -11.82
C PHE A 599 -7.63 -3.94 -11.03
N VAL A 600 -6.93 -3.08 -10.28
CA VAL A 600 -5.77 -3.46 -9.47
C VAL A 600 -6.17 -4.42 -8.35
N CYS A 601 -7.28 -4.16 -7.65
CA CYS A 601 -7.83 -5.09 -6.65
C CYS A 601 -8.22 -6.45 -7.27
N THR A 602 -8.74 -6.46 -8.50
CA THR A 602 -9.08 -7.69 -9.24
C THR A 602 -7.82 -8.48 -9.63
N MET A 603 -6.77 -7.80 -10.11
CA MET A 603 -5.49 -8.43 -10.43
C MET A 603 -4.77 -8.97 -9.19
N PHE A 604 -4.80 -8.23 -8.08
CA PHE A 604 -4.32 -8.69 -6.77
C PHE A 604 -4.99 -10.01 -6.34
N LEU A 605 -6.32 -10.10 -6.45
CA LEU A 605 -7.04 -11.35 -6.15
C LEU A 605 -6.66 -12.49 -7.11
N LYS A 606 -6.46 -12.20 -8.41
CA LYS A 606 -5.97 -13.22 -9.37
C LYS A 606 -4.57 -13.72 -8.98
N TYR A 607 -3.63 -12.83 -8.66
CA TYR A 607 -2.27 -13.20 -8.20
C TYR A 607 -2.31 -14.07 -6.94
N ALA A 608 -3.11 -13.71 -5.94
CA ALA A 608 -3.31 -14.50 -4.73
C ALA A 608 -3.89 -15.90 -5.04
N ARG A 609 -4.81 -16.00 -6.01
CA ARG A 609 -5.39 -17.27 -6.46
C ARG A 609 -4.40 -18.15 -7.23
N GLN A 610 -3.57 -17.59 -8.12
CA GLN A 610 -2.49 -18.34 -8.77
C GLN A 610 -1.51 -18.91 -7.74
N TYR A 611 -1.08 -18.08 -6.79
CA TYR A 611 -0.23 -18.50 -5.67
C TYR A 611 -0.85 -19.66 -4.87
N SER A 612 -2.14 -19.55 -4.50
CA SER A 612 -2.84 -20.59 -3.71
C SER A 612 -2.98 -21.95 -4.40
N ARG A 613 -2.78 -22.00 -5.72
CA ARG A 613 -2.86 -23.22 -6.54
C ARG A 613 -1.49 -23.82 -6.85
N SER A 614 -0.41 -23.18 -6.43
CA SER A 614 0.96 -23.47 -6.90
C SER A 614 1.09 -23.38 -8.44
N GLU A 615 0.30 -22.52 -9.08
CA GLU A 615 0.40 -22.20 -10.52
C GLU A 615 1.28 -20.95 -10.71
N PRO A 616 2.48 -21.03 -11.31
CA PRO A 616 3.33 -19.85 -11.53
C PRO A 616 2.66 -18.80 -12.42
N THR A 617 2.76 -17.54 -12.02
CA THR A 617 2.22 -16.40 -12.77
C THR A 617 3.20 -16.04 -13.89
N THR A 618 3.13 -16.74 -15.01
CA THR A 618 4.05 -16.51 -16.14
C THR A 618 3.72 -15.25 -16.95
N PHE A 619 4.71 -14.77 -17.72
CA PHE A 619 4.54 -13.67 -18.68
C PHE A 619 3.37 -13.92 -19.64
N ASP A 620 3.26 -15.13 -20.18
CA ASP A 620 2.20 -15.56 -21.09
C ASP A 620 0.80 -15.59 -20.44
N TRP A 621 0.71 -15.73 -19.12
CA TRP A 621 -0.54 -15.56 -18.37
C TRP A 621 -0.82 -14.07 -18.20
N LEU A 622 0.18 -13.30 -17.76
CA LEU A 622 0.05 -11.88 -17.43
C LEU A 622 -0.34 -11.05 -18.66
N ALA A 623 0.36 -11.23 -19.78
CA ALA A 623 0.09 -10.56 -21.05
C ALA A 623 -1.37 -10.71 -21.51
N LYS A 624 -2.00 -11.86 -21.25
CA LYS A 624 -3.42 -12.13 -21.56
C LYS A 624 -4.38 -11.45 -20.57
N GLN A 625 -3.98 -11.26 -19.31
CA GLN A 625 -4.81 -10.58 -18.31
C GLN A 625 -4.80 -9.04 -18.46
N ILE A 626 -3.73 -8.48 -19.03
CA ILE A 626 -3.53 -7.03 -19.23
C ILE A 626 -3.77 -6.57 -20.68
N SER A 627 -4.21 -7.47 -21.56
CA SER A 627 -4.45 -7.19 -22.99
C SER A 627 -3.25 -6.63 -23.74
N TRP A 628 -2.05 -7.20 -23.54
CA TRP A 628 -0.85 -6.84 -24.31
C TRP A 628 -0.91 -7.44 -25.75
N PRO A 629 -0.46 -6.73 -26.81
CA PRO A 629 0.21 -5.42 -26.81
C PRO A 629 -0.74 -4.24 -26.59
N PHE A 630 -0.23 -3.20 -25.92
CA PHE A 630 -1.02 -2.02 -25.56
C PHE A 630 -1.22 -1.07 -26.75
N GLU A 631 -2.38 -0.40 -26.80
CA GLU A 631 -2.63 0.69 -27.75
C GLU A 631 -2.30 2.07 -27.16
N ILE A 632 -2.06 3.05 -28.03
CA ILE A 632 -1.89 4.45 -27.62
C ILE A 632 -3.25 4.98 -27.13
N PRO A 633 -3.35 5.58 -25.93
CA PRO A 633 -4.62 6.05 -25.38
C PRO A 633 -5.28 7.09 -26.29
N ASN A 634 -6.59 6.95 -26.48
CA ASN A 634 -7.41 7.85 -27.29
C ASN A 634 -8.28 8.79 -26.43
N THR A 635 -8.61 8.39 -25.20
CA THR A 635 -9.34 9.16 -24.18
C THR A 635 -8.57 9.25 -22.85
N ILE A 636 -9.07 10.06 -21.90
CA ILE A 636 -8.52 10.14 -20.53
C ILE A 636 -8.75 8.83 -19.76
N MET A 637 -9.87 8.13 -20.01
CA MET A 637 -10.17 6.86 -19.34
C MET A 637 -9.18 5.78 -19.75
N ASP A 638 -8.79 5.74 -21.02
CA ASP A 638 -7.75 4.84 -21.54
C ASP A 638 -6.41 5.11 -20.83
N LEU A 639 -6.02 6.39 -20.69
CA LEU A 639 -4.80 6.78 -19.98
C LEU A 639 -4.83 6.37 -18.49
N VAL A 640 -5.96 6.54 -17.82
CA VAL A 640 -6.14 6.10 -16.43
C VAL A 640 -6.10 4.57 -16.32
N HIS A 641 -6.67 3.84 -17.28
CA HIS A 641 -6.58 2.38 -17.29
C HIS A 641 -5.14 1.90 -17.54
N LEU A 642 -4.36 2.57 -18.39
CA LEU A 642 -2.93 2.28 -18.56
C LEU A 642 -2.13 2.57 -17.27
N GLU A 643 -2.49 3.60 -16.49
CA GLU A 643 -1.94 3.77 -15.12
C GLU A 643 -2.30 2.57 -14.21
N GLU A 644 -3.54 2.08 -14.22
CA GLU A 644 -3.93 0.87 -13.45
C GLU A 644 -3.20 -0.40 -13.89
N VAL A 645 -2.96 -0.57 -15.20
CA VAL A 645 -2.14 -1.68 -15.72
C VAL A 645 -0.69 -1.53 -15.25
N PHE A 646 -0.12 -0.31 -15.24
CA PHE A 646 1.23 -0.07 -14.73
C PHE A 646 1.36 -0.44 -13.25
N ASP A 647 0.37 -0.06 -12.42
CA ASP A 647 0.28 -0.46 -11.01
C ASP A 647 0.21 -2.00 -10.86
N CYS A 648 -0.48 -2.70 -11.77
CA CYS A 648 -0.54 -4.17 -11.78
C CYS A 648 0.81 -4.83 -12.14
N LEU A 649 1.68 -4.16 -12.93
CA LEU A 649 3.04 -4.62 -13.23
C LEU A 649 4.00 -4.35 -12.07
N ASP A 650 3.97 -3.16 -11.45
CA ASP A 650 4.79 -2.88 -10.26
C ASP A 650 4.37 -3.79 -9.08
N LEU A 651 3.09 -4.20 -8.97
CA LEU A 651 2.62 -5.22 -8.04
C LEU A 651 3.18 -6.63 -8.33
N TYR A 652 3.20 -7.07 -9.60
CA TYR A 652 3.86 -8.34 -9.98
C TYR A 652 5.33 -8.34 -9.55
N LEU A 653 6.03 -7.24 -9.83
CA LEU A 653 7.44 -7.06 -9.53
C LEU A 653 7.70 -6.96 -8.03
N TRP A 654 6.80 -6.36 -7.26
CA TRP A 654 6.83 -6.40 -5.80
C TRP A 654 6.70 -7.84 -5.28
N LEU A 655 5.77 -8.64 -5.82
CA LEU A 655 5.56 -10.03 -5.42
C LEU A 655 6.73 -10.95 -5.80
N SER A 656 7.39 -10.77 -6.95
CA SER A 656 8.53 -11.60 -7.36
C SER A 656 9.74 -11.50 -6.44
N PHE A 657 9.94 -10.36 -5.77
CA PHE A 657 10.98 -10.21 -4.74
C PHE A 657 10.65 -10.84 -3.37
N ARG A 658 9.48 -11.47 -3.21
CA ARG A 658 9.10 -12.32 -2.06
C ARG A 658 8.82 -13.77 -2.43
N PHE A 659 8.30 -14.02 -3.64
CA PHE A 659 7.80 -15.31 -4.10
C PHE A 659 8.36 -15.65 -5.49
N ALA A 660 9.69 -15.74 -5.61
CA ALA A 660 10.39 -15.84 -6.90
C ALA A 660 9.89 -16.98 -7.79
N ASP A 661 9.65 -18.17 -7.23
CA ASP A 661 9.18 -19.35 -7.98
C ASP A 661 7.76 -19.19 -8.54
N MET A 662 6.94 -18.34 -7.90
CA MET A 662 5.54 -18.08 -8.26
C MET A 662 5.37 -16.88 -9.20
N PHE A 663 6.40 -16.05 -9.34
CA PHE A 663 6.44 -14.86 -10.21
C PHE A 663 7.80 -14.74 -10.91
N PRO A 664 8.20 -15.74 -11.74
CA PRO A 664 9.58 -15.90 -12.20
C PRO A 664 10.01 -14.85 -13.24
N ASP A 665 9.09 -14.36 -14.07
CA ASP A 665 9.41 -13.66 -15.33
C ASP A 665 9.74 -12.16 -15.18
N LYS A 666 10.35 -11.79 -14.04
CA LYS A 666 10.62 -10.41 -13.62
C LYS A 666 11.25 -9.52 -14.71
N GLU A 667 12.20 -10.03 -15.51
CA GLU A 667 12.88 -9.24 -16.54
C GLU A 667 11.99 -9.00 -17.77
N LEU A 668 11.14 -9.96 -18.13
CA LEU A 668 10.16 -9.80 -19.21
C LEU A 668 9.07 -8.81 -18.81
N VAL A 669 8.61 -8.89 -17.55
CA VAL A 669 7.65 -7.94 -16.96
C VAL A 669 8.24 -6.54 -16.88
N ARG A 670 9.53 -6.38 -16.55
CA ARG A 670 10.23 -5.08 -16.66
C ARG A 670 10.29 -4.55 -18.09
N GLY A 671 10.46 -5.42 -19.09
CA GLY A 671 10.42 -5.06 -20.51
C GLY A 671 9.10 -4.40 -20.91
N ILE A 672 7.97 -5.07 -20.68
CA ILE A 672 6.64 -4.52 -21.02
C ILE A 672 6.24 -3.33 -20.13
N GLN A 673 6.76 -3.22 -18.90
CA GLN A 673 6.54 -2.05 -18.06
C GLN A 673 7.26 -0.81 -18.61
N ALA A 674 8.47 -0.97 -19.17
CA ALA A 674 9.19 0.11 -19.82
C ALA A 674 8.59 0.52 -21.18
N GLU A 675 7.98 -0.43 -21.90
CA GLU A 675 7.12 -0.16 -23.07
C GLU A 675 5.89 0.67 -22.66
N LEU A 676 5.19 0.24 -21.59
CA LEU A 676 3.99 0.91 -21.08
C LEU A 676 4.28 2.33 -20.56
N ASP A 677 5.40 2.57 -19.88
CA ASP A 677 5.81 3.91 -19.45
C ASP A 677 5.97 4.86 -20.65
N GLN A 678 6.54 4.39 -21.78
CA GLN A 678 6.66 5.18 -23.00
C GLN A 678 5.31 5.48 -23.66
N ILE A 679 4.37 4.53 -23.65
CA ILE A 679 3.01 4.72 -24.17
C ILE A 679 2.21 5.72 -23.29
N ILE A 680 2.33 5.60 -21.97
CA ILE A 680 1.75 6.56 -21.01
C ILE A 680 2.37 7.94 -21.20
N HIS A 681 3.70 8.05 -21.38
CA HIS A 681 4.37 9.31 -21.66
C HIS A 681 3.85 9.97 -22.95
N ALA A 682 3.70 9.21 -24.03
CA ALA A 682 3.12 9.69 -25.29
C ALA A 682 1.65 10.13 -25.11
N GLY A 683 0.87 9.44 -24.27
CA GLY A 683 -0.48 9.86 -23.87
C GLY A 683 -0.48 11.19 -23.12
N VAL A 684 0.38 11.36 -22.11
CA VAL A 684 0.52 12.60 -21.32
C VAL A 684 1.02 13.77 -22.16
N GLN A 685 1.94 13.55 -23.11
CA GLN A 685 2.34 14.58 -24.09
C GLN A 685 1.17 15.06 -24.98
N ASN A 686 0.12 14.25 -25.14
CA ASN A 686 -1.03 14.53 -25.99
C ASN A 686 -2.32 14.76 -25.17
N ILE A 687 -2.21 15.03 -23.86
CA ILE A 687 -3.33 14.96 -22.91
C ILE A 687 -4.53 15.85 -23.29
N VAL A 688 -4.31 17.03 -23.86
CA VAL A 688 -5.41 17.91 -24.33
C VAL A 688 -6.12 17.36 -25.57
N LYS A 689 -5.46 16.55 -26.42
CA LYS A 689 -6.13 15.81 -27.50
C LYS A 689 -7.03 14.70 -26.93
N LEU A 690 -6.63 14.06 -25.83
CA LEU A 690 -7.45 13.08 -25.10
C LEU A 690 -8.69 13.75 -24.48
N ILE A 691 -8.49 14.92 -23.85
CA ILE A 691 -9.57 15.74 -23.28
C ILE A 691 -10.57 16.17 -24.36
N HIS A 692 -10.10 16.65 -25.52
CA HIS A 692 -10.97 17.08 -26.63
C HIS A 692 -11.70 15.93 -27.35
N ARG A 693 -11.17 14.71 -27.31
CA ARG A 693 -11.86 13.52 -27.83
C ARG A 693 -12.95 13.04 -26.88
N ALA A 694 -12.70 13.07 -25.57
CA ALA A 694 -13.70 12.76 -24.56
C ALA A 694 -14.92 13.68 -24.69
N SER A 695 -14.74 15.01 -24.69
CA SER A 695 -15.87 15.94 -24.79
C SER A 695 -16.65 15.76 -26.09
N ARG A 696 -15.98 15.54 -27.24
CA ARG A 696 -16.67 15.28 -28.52
C ARG A 696 -17.46 13.97 -28.54
N LEU A 697 -17.09 12.98 -27.73
CA LEU A 697 -17.84 11.72 -27.59
C LEU A 697 -19.01 11.86 -26.62
N GLU A 698 -18.97 12.81 -25.69
CA GLU A 698 -20.10 13.23 -24.85
C GLU A 698 -21.07 14.07 -25.68
N ASP A 699 -20.59 15.13 -26.35
CA ASP A 699 -21.35 15.96 -27.31
C ASP A 699 -22.08 15.07 -28.34
N ALA A 700 -21.39 14.08 -28.92
CA ALA A 700 -21.98 13.16 -29.91
C ALA A 700 -22.99 12.17 -29.32
N LYS A 701 -22.89 11.82 -28.03
CA LYS A 701 -23.90 10.99 -27.34
C LYS A 701 -25.15 11.78 -27.03
N ASP A 702 -25.02 13.03 -26.57
CA ASP A 702 -26.18 13.89 -26.32
C ASP A 702 -26.89 14.28 -27.63
N VAL A 703 -26.13 14.46 -28.73
CA VAL A 703 -26.70 14.60 -30.09
C VAL A 703 -27.38 13.30 -30.55
N ALA A 704 -26.81 12.12 -30.27
CA ALA A 704 -27.47 10.85 -30.59
C ALA A 704 -28.79 10.65 -29.81
N VAL A 705 -28.81 10.97 -28.51
CA VAL A 705 -30.01 10.90 -27.66
C VAL A 705 -31.09 11.89 -28.10
N THR A 706 -30.70 13.09 -28.58
CA THR A 706 -31.65 14.08 -29.11
C THR A 706 -32.06 13.84 -30.58
N THR A 707 -31.43 12.89 -31.28
CA THR A 707 -31.82 12.52 -32.66
C THR A 707 -32.53 11.16 -32.78
N SER A 708 -32.68 10.42 -31.68
CA SER A 708 -33.43 9.14 -31.65
C SER A 708 -34.90 9.26 -31.19
N THR A 709 -35.45 10.47 -31.04
CA THR A 709 -36.83 10.73 -30.59
C THR A 709 -37.81 10.96 -31.75
N THR A 710 -37.97 9.95 -32.62
CA THR A 710 -39.06 9.90 -33.60
C THR A 710 -40.15 8.89 -33.18
N GLU A 711 -41.27 9.41 -32.68
CA GLU A 711 -42.62 8.84 -32.77
C GLU A 711 -42.77 7.31 -32.56
N LYS A 712 -42.51 6.82 -31.34
CA LYS A 712 -43.17 5.60 -30.79
C LYS A 712 -43.04 5.35 -29.29
N THR A 713 -42.17 6.08 -28.57
CA THR A 713 -41.93 5.86 -27.13
C THR A 713 -42.88 6.63 -26.20
N ALA A 714 -43.72 7.53 -26.71
CA ALA A 714 -44.58 8.40 -25.90
C ALA A 714 -45.67 7.65 -25.12
N GLU A 715 -46.28 6.61 -25.71
CA GLU A 715 -47.37 5.85 -25.08
C GLU A 715 -46.87 4.95 -23.94
N VAL A 716 -45.66 4.41 -24.05
CA VAL A 716 -45.09 3.47 -23.06
C VAL A 716 -44.68 4.20 -21.77
N VAL A 717 -44.15 5.42 -21.86
CA VAL A 717 -43.72 6.21 -20.69
C VAL A 717 -44.91 6.72 -19.88
N ALA A 718 -46.05 7.00 -20.54
CA ALA A 718 -47.29 7.35 -19.85
C ALA A 718 -47.81 6.22 -18.95
N ALA A 719 -47.84 4.98 -19.48
CA ALA A 719 -48.39 3.82 -18.77
C ALA A 719 -47.62 3.42 -17.49
N ILE A 720 -46.32 3.73 -17.41
CA ILE A 720 -45.46 3.35 -16.27
C ILE A 720 -45.53 4.38 -15.12
N SER A 721 -46.15 5.55 -15.35
CA SER A 721 -46.06 6.70 -14.44
C SER A 721 -47.14 6.75 -13.33
N GLU A 722 -48.12 5.84 -13.30
CA GLU A 722 -49.22 5.86 -12.32
C GLU A 722 -49.07 4.91 -11.12
N GLU A 723 -48.34 3.79 -11.22
CA GLU A 723 -48.33 2.76 -10.15
C GLU A 723 -47.39 3.06 -8.96
N THR A 724 -46.49 4.05 -9.02
CA THR A 724 -45.46 4.28 -7.98
C THR A 724 -45.85 5.30 -6.90
N LYS A 725 -47.13 5.35 -6.49
CA LYS A 725 -47.63 6.23 -5.41
C LYS A 725 -48.36 5.53 -4.26
N SER A 726 -48.05 4.26 -3.99
CA SER A 726 -48.27 3.59 -2.69
C SER A 726 -47.26 2.43 -2.56
N THR A 727 -46.79 1.96 -1.40
CA THR A 727 -47.15 2.18 0.02
C THR A 727 -45.88 2.24 0.91
N ASN A 728 -46.01 2.72 2.16
CA ASN A 728 -45.02 2.54 3.24
C ASN A 728 -45.57 1.54 4.27
N SER A 729 -44.82 0.49 4.65
CA SER A 729 -44.69 -0.02 6.04
C SER A 729 -43.91 -1.35 6.13
N SER A 730 -43.51 -1.69 7.35
CA SER A 730 -42.67 -2.83 7.73
C SER A 730 -43.38 -4.20 7.74
N THR A 731 -42.67 -5.29 7.39
CA THR A 731 -42.42 -6.45 8.29
C THR A 731 -41.42 -7.47 7.67
N ARG A 732 -41.21 -8.62 8.33
CA ARG A 732 -40.20 -9.65 8.02
C ARG A 732 -40.66 -10.70 6.99
N THR A 733 -39.69 -11.55 6.64
CA THR A 733 -39.77 -12.97 6.19
C THR A 733 -40.02 -13.32 4.71
N ASN A 734 -39.33 -14.40 4.32
CA ASN A 734 -39.53 -15.32 3.20
C ASN A 734 -39.16 -14.88 1.77
N ALA A 735 -38.12 -15.53 1.24
CA ALA A 735 -38.01 -15.90 -0.18
C ALA A 735 -38.90 -17.15 -0.46
N PRO A 736 -39.13 -17.60 -1.72
CA PRO A 736 -38.54 -17.12 -2.98
C PRO A 736 -39.58 -16.90 -4.12
N GLN A 737 -39.61 -15.71 -4.75
CA GLN A 737 -40.50 -15.50 -5.92
C GLN A 737 -40.03 -14.46 -6.96
N ILE A 738 -38.73 -14.47 -7.32
CA ILE A 738 -38.22 -13.74 -8.50
C ILE A 738 -37.36 -14.70 -9.33
N ARG A 739 -38.00 -15.39 -10.29
CA ARG A 739 -37.32 -16.31 -11.24
C ARG A 739 -38.00 -16.41 -12.62
N SER A 740 -38.88 -15.46 -12.95
CA SER A 740 -39.84 -15.57 -14.07
C SER A 740 -39.98 -14.28 -14.91
N ILE A 741 -38.91 -13.48 -15.04
CA ILE A 741 -38.94 -12.18 -15.75
C ILE A 741 -37.91 -12.10 -16.90
N ILE A 742 -36.92 -12.99 -16.97
CA ILE A 742 -35.98 -13.07 -18.10
C ILE A 742 -36.00 -14.50 -18.63
N GLY A 743 -36.91 -14.75 -19.56
CA GLY A 743 -36.90 -15.95 -20.39
C GLY A 743 -36.11 -15.69 -21.67
N LEU A 744 -34.95 -16.34 -21.79
CA LEU A 744 -34.31 -16.64 -23.06
C LEU A 744 -33.85 -18.09 -22.98
N GLU A 745 -34.52 -18.95 -23.74
CA GLU A 745 -34.16 -20.35 -23.92
C GLU A 745 -33.20 -20.44 -25.11
N GLU A 746 -32.12 -21.21 -24.95
CA GLU A 746 -31.66 -22.13 -26.00
C GLU A 746 -30.87 -23.26 -25.32
N GLU A 747 -30.98 -24.47 -25.87
CA GLU A 747 -30.73 -25.73 -25.16
C GLU A 747 -29.26 -26.18 -25.25
N LEU A 748 -28.86 -27.07 -24.33
CA LEU A 748 -27.97 -28.19 -24.65
C LEU A 748 -28.03 -29.26 -23.54
N ASP A 749 -28.51 -30.46 -23.89
CA ASP A 749 -28.65 -31.60 -22.99
C ASP A 749 -27.31 -32.12 -22.44
N ILE A 750 -27.28 -32.43 -21.15
CA ILE A 750 -26.57 -33.61 -20.61
C ILE A 750 -27.46 -34.26 -19.56
N ASP A 751 -28.01 -35.43 -19.88
CA ASP A 751 -28.83 -36.21 -18.95
C ASP A 751 -27.98 -37.15 -18.05
N THR A 752 -28.63 -37.62 -17.00
CA THR A 752 -28.26 -38.45 -15.87
C THR A 752 -27.24 -39.59 -16.05
N THR A 753 -26.31 -39.61 -15.09
CA THR A 753 -25.73 -40.76 -14.35
C THR A 753 -25.58 -42.13 -15.03
N ASN A 754 -24.38 -42.75 -14.89
CA ASN A 754 -24.32 -44.09 -14.28
C ASN A 754 -22.96 -44.57 -13.75
N THR A 755 -23.03 -45.48 -12.76
CA THR A 755 -22.07 -46.52 -12.31
C THR A 755 -20.55 -46.25 -12.24
N LEU A 756 -20.02 -46.37 -11.01
CA LEU A 756 -18.68 -46.91 -10.73
C LEU A 756 -18.64 -48.44 -10.87
N THR A 757 -17.62 -49.00 -11.52
CA THR A 757 -17.10 -50.36 -11.24
C THR A 757 -15.72 -50.61 -11.88
N THR A 758 -14.74 -51.07 -11.09
CA THR A 758 -13.60 -51.96 -11.46
C THR A 758 -12.61 -51.55 -12.58
N SER A 759 -11.32 -51.92 -12.60
CA SER A 759 -10.44 -52.59 -11.60
C SER A 759 -8.98 -52.69 -12.10
N ILE A 760 -8.00 -52.62 -11.18
CA ILE A 760 -6.78 -53.46 -11.09
C ILE A 760 -5.62 -53.30 -12.13
N GLN A 761 -4.39 -53.43 -11.60
CA GLN A 761 -3.08 -53.76 -12.21
C GLN A 761 -2.25 -52.74 -13.05
N ASP A 762 -1.10 -52.39 -12.48
CA ASP A 762 0.26 -52.63 -13.00
C ASP A 762 0.49 -52.62 -14.54
N ASN A 763 1.37 -51.72 -15.01
CA ASN A 763 2.75 -52.13 -15.30
C ASN A 763 3.78 -51.00 -15.54
N LYS A 764 5.04 -51.45 -15.72
CA LYS A 764 6.29 -50.67 -15.81
C LYS A 764 6.47 -49.91 -17.12
N ILE A 765 7.20 -48.79 -17.02
CA ILE A 765 8.36 -48.37 -17.83
C ILE A 765 8.38 -48.85 -19.30
N GLU A 766 8.25 -47.92 -20.26
CA GLU A 766 9.08 -47.94 -21.47
C GLU A 766 9.33 -46.53 -22.06
N LYS A 767 10.19 -46.45 -23.08
CA LYS A 767 10.75 -45.18 -23.60
C LYS A 767 9.89 -44.57 -24.72
N PRO A 768 9.76 -43.24 -24.84
CA PRO A 768 9.28 -42.61 -26.06
C PRO A 768 10.29 -42.75 -27.20
N GLN A 769 9.84 -43.21 -28.37
CA GLN A 769 10.54 -43.04 -29.65
C GLN A 769 10.17 -41.70 -30.31
N GLU A 770 10.74 -41.45 -31.50
CA GLU A 770 10.74 -40.15 -32.16
C GLU A 770 9.39 -39.66 -32.73
N LYS A 771 9.32 -38.33 -32.92
CA LYS A 771 8.59 -37.61 -33.99
C LYS A 771 7.07 -37.76 -34.06
N SER A 772 6.38 -36.73 -33.56
CA SER A 772 5.29 -36.10 -34.32
C SER A 772 5.59 -34.59 -34.47
N THR A 773 5.49 -34.07 -35.70
CA THR A 773 5.77 -32.66 -36.00
C THR A 773 4.52 -31.81 -35.83
N ILE A 774 4.51 -30.95 -34.80
CA ILE A 774 3.48 -29.93 -34.60
C ILE A 774 3.77 -28.71 -35.51
N PRO A 775 2.77 -28.12 -36.20
CA PRO A 775 3.00 -26.95 -37.07
C PRO A 775 3.40 -25.71 -36.28
N LEU A 776 4.50 -25.05 -36.69
CA LEU A 776 4.88 -23.73 -36.19
C LEU A 776 3.83 -22.68 -36.59
N THR A 777 3.19 -22.07 -35.60
CA THR A 777 2.17 -21.03 -35.80
C THR A 777 2.79 -19.67 -36.13
N MET A 778 2.01 -18.81 -36.78
CA MET A 778 2.49 -17.59 -37.48
C MET A 778 3.22 -16.56 -36.60
N ASN A 779 3.12 -16.64 -35.28
CA ASN A 779 3.74 -15.68 -34.35
C ASN A 779 5.24 -15.92 -34.14
N THR A 780 5.75 -17.15 -34.21
CA THR A 780 7.18 -17.44 -34.01
C THR A 780 8.05 -16.75 -35.07
N HIS A 781 7.56 -16.70 -36.31
CA HIS A 781 8.20 -15.93 -37.39
C HIS A 781 8.31 -14.43 -37.11
N LYS A 782 7.32 -13.81 -36.44
CA LYS A 782 7.39 -12.39 -36.06
C LYS A 782 8.43 -12.15 -34.96
N VAL A 783 8.49 -13.04 -33.96
CA VAL A 783 9.49 -12.96 -32.88
C VAL A 783 10.90 -13.09 -33.44
N LEU A 784 11.15 -14.07 -34.32
CA LEU A 784 12.47 -14.26 -34.94
C LEU A 784 12.88 -13.06 -35.81
N HIS A 785 11.93 -12.49 -36.57
CA HIS A 785 12.18 -11.31 -37.41
C HIS A 785 12.44 -10.05 -36.58
N SER A 786 11.77 -9.89 -35.43
CA SER A 786 12.05 -8.80 -34.49
C SER A 786 13.45 -8.92 -33.88
N TYR A 787 13.81 -10.13 -33.45
CA TYR A 787 15.12 -10.43 -32.85
C TYR A 787 16.28 -10.22 -33.84
N LEU A 788 16.13 -10.67 -35.09
CA LEU A 788 17.12 -10.44 -36.16
C LEU A 788 17.26 -8.95 -36.51
N ASN A 789 16.16 -8.19 -36.53
CA ASN A 789 16.22 -6.74 -36.73
C ASN A 789 16.93 -6.04 -35.56
N ALA A 790 16.62 -6.41 -34.31
CA ALA A 790 17.24 -5.82 -33.12
C ALA A 790 18.78 -6.05 -33.09
N LEU A 791 19.22 -7.27 -33.41
CA LEU A 791 20.65 -7.59 -33.56
C LEU A 791 21.30 -6.77 -34.69
N LYS A 792 20.60 -6.58 -35.81
CA LYS A 792 21.12 -5.80 -36.94
C LYS A 792 21.28 -4.32 -36.59
N THR A 793 20.30 -3.73 -35.89
CA THR A 793 20.40 -2.35 -35.38
C THR A 793 21.50 -2.20 -34.31
N GLN A 794 21.78 -3.24 -33.51
CA GLN A 794 22.93 -3.26 -32.60
C GLN A 794 24.30 -3.36 -33.32
N ALA A 795 24.38 -4.04 -34.46
CA ALA A 795 25.58 -4.07 -35.29
C ALA A 795 25.82 -2.71 -35.99
N GLU A 796 24.75 -2.14 -36.57
CA GLU A 796 24.77 -0.84 -37.25
C GLU A 796 25.15 0.32 -36.30
N THR A 797 24.84 0.22 -35.00
CA THR A 797 25.29 1.19 -33.98
C THR A 797 26.71 0.95 -33.43
N ARG A 798 27.41 -0.10 -33.88
CA ARG A 798 28.77 -0.45 -33.41
C ARG A 798 29.85 -0.45 -34.51
N GLY A 799 29.50 -0.26 -35.78
CA GLY A 799 30.47 0.10 -36.83
C GLY A 799 31.46 -1.00 -37.24
N HIS A 800 31.11 -2.28 -37.09
CA HIS A 800 31.90 -3.40 -37.61
C HIS A 800 31.35 -3.91 -38.96
N GLU A 801 32.22 -4.43 -39.81
CA GLU A 801 31.87 -4.91 -41.16
C GLU A 801 31.11 -6.25 -41.15
N PHE A 802 30.21 -6.42 -42.12
CA PHE A 802 29.36 -7.61 -42.24
C PHE A 802 30.13 -8.83 -42.79
N ASN A 803 30.44 -9.80 -41.91
CA ASN A 803 30.76 -11.18 -42.31
C ASN A 803 30.22 -12.25 -41.34
N GLU A 804 30.13 -11.96 -40.04
CA GLU A 804 29.72 -12.94 -39.02
C GLU A 804 28.26 -13.43 -39.14
N THR A 805 27.39 -12.66 -39.81
CA THR A 805 25.96 -12.98 -39.91
C THR A 805 25.68 -14.24 -40.75
N GLU A 806 26.50 -14.52 -41.76
CA GLU A 806 26.32 -15.70 -42.61
C GLU A 806 26.72 -16.98 -41.88
N ASP A 807 27.78 -16.93 -41.07
CA ASP A 807 28.23 -18.05 -40.26
C ASP A 807 27.28 -18.38 -39.11
N LEU A 808 26.63 -17.37 -38.50
CA LEU A 808 25.58 -17.60 -37.52
C LEU A 808 24.38 -18.36 -38.14
N ILE A 809 24.01 -18.04 -39.39
CA ILE A 809 22.96 -18.75 -40.13
C ILE A 809 23.39 -20.20 -40.43
N LYS A 810 24.63 -20.42 -40.91
CA LYS A 810 25.18 -21.77 -41.13
C LYS A 810 25.19 -22.60 -39.85
N GLN A 811 25.55 -22.02 -38.70
CA GLN A 811 25.52 -22.71 -37.40
C GLN A 811 24.10 -23.07 -36.94
N LEU A 812 23.10 -22.22 -37.20
CA LEU A 812 21.69 -22.52 -36.87
C LEU A 812 21.10 -23.62 -37.77
N ILE A 813 21.51 -23.68 -39.04
CA ILE A 813 21.17 -24.78 -39.96
C ILE A 813 21.87 -26.08 -39.51
N ALA A 814 23.16 -26.02 -39.16
CA ALA A 814 23.92 -27.18 -38.69
C ALA A 814 23.39 -27.76 -37.37
N LYS A 815 22.76 -26.94 -36.52
CA LYS A 815 22.05 -27.37 -35.30
C LYS A 815 20.59 -27.80 -35.55
N GLY A 816 20.13 -27.84 -36.80
CA GLY A 816 18.78 -28.26 -37.18
C GLY A 816 17.65 -27.27 -36.81
N LEU A 817 18.00 -26.05 -36.36
CA LEU A 817 17.04 -25.06 -35.88
C LEU A 817 16.43 -24.21 -37.01
N LEU A 818 17.08 -24.15 -38.17
CA LEU A 818 16.49 -23.65 -39.42
C LEU A 818 16.61 -24.72 -40.53
N SER A 819 15.54 -24.86 -41.33
CA SER A 819 15.59 -25.63 -42.57
C SER A 819 16.03 -24.74 -43.74
N GLN A 820 16.80 -25.28 -44.69
CA GLN A 820 17.22 -24.55 -45.89
C GLN A 820 16.03 -23.94 -46.65
N ARG A 821 14.94 -24.72 -46.81
CA ARG A 821 13.68 -24.27 -47.41
C ARG A 821 13.03 -23.08 -46.70
N SER A 822 13.33 -22.84 -45.42
CA SER A 822 12.87 -21.66 -44.69
C SER A 822 13.67 -20.41 -45.07
N VAL A 823 14.98 -20.56 -45.30
CA VAL A 823 15.89 -19.50 -45.73
C VAL A 823 15.58 -19.09 -47.17
N ASP A 824 15.52 -20.04 -48.11
CA ASP A 824 15.19 -19.79 -49.52
C ASP A 824 13.84 -19.06 -49.71
N LYS A 825 12.91 -19.29 -48.78
CA LYS A 825 11.57 -18.68 -48.76
C LYS A 825 11.60 -17.26 -48.18
N LEU A 826 12.39 -17.01 -47.14
CA LEU A 826 12.64 -15.66 -46.60
C LEU A 826 13.36 -14.78 -47.63
N GLU A 827 14.38 -15.29 -48.33
CA GLU A 827 15.08 -14.55 -49.39
C GLU A 827 14.15 -14.16 -50.54
N LYS A 828 13.29 -15.08 -51.01
CA LYS A 828 12.26 -14.77 -52.02
C LYS A 828 11.22 -13.75 -51.54
N GLN A 829 10.88 -13.75 -50.25
CA GLN A 829 10.02 -12.72 -49.67
C GLN A 829 10.73 -11.36 -49.57
N LEU A 830 12.02 -11.33 -49.22
CA LEU A 830 12.82 -10.11 -49.17
C LEU A 830 13.02 -9.49 -50.57
N ALA A 831 13.25 -10.33 -51.59
CA ALA A 831 13.34 -9.90 -52.99
C ALA A 831 12.04 -9.28 -53.50
N THR A 832 10.88 -9.88 -53.18
CA THR A 832 9.57 -9.34 -53.59
C THR A 832 9.15 -8.09 -52.81
N PHE A 833 9.64 -7.91 -51.58
CA PHE A 833 9.42 -6.67 -50.82
C PHE A 833 10.17 -5.47 -51.44
N ASN A 834 11.47 -5.66 -51.74
CA ASN A 834 12.32 -4.63 -52.37
C ASN A 834 11.81 -4.19 -53.76
N ASP A 835 11.17 -5.08 -54.53
CA ASP A 835 10.63 -4.74 -55.85
C ASP A 835 9.29 -3.97 -55.78
N ASN A 836 8.56 -4.05 -54.65
CA ASN A 836 7.41 -3.19 -54.38
C ASN A 836 7.83 -1.78 -53.98
N ASP A 837 8.90 -1.60 -53.19
CA ASP A 837 9.37 -0.26 -52.83
C ASP A 837 10.02 0.51 -53.99
N LYS A 838 10.55 -0.19 -54.99
CA LYS A 838 10.92 0.44 -56.28
C LYS A 838 9.70 0.97 -57.04
N LYS A 839 8.52 0.35 -56.90
CA LYS A 839 7.26 0.79 -57.54
C LYS A 839 6.60 1.95 -56.79
N THR A 840 6.63 1.96 -55.46
CA THR A 840 6.16 3.12 -54.66
C THR A 840 7.03 4.35 -54.88
N SER A 841 8.36 4.17 -54.99
CA SER A 841 9.32 5.25 -55.23
C SER A 841 9.09 5.98 -56.56
N LYS A 842 8.98 5.26 -57.68
CA LYS A 842 8.66 5.85 -59.00
C LYS A 842 7.32 6.62 -59.02
N LYS A 843 6.36 6.23 -58.17
CA LYS A 843 5.06 6.92 -58.03
C LYS A 843 5.16 8.21 -57.20
N ARG A 844 6.16 8.33 -56.32
CA ARG A 844 6.47 9.58 -55.59
C ARG A 844 7.23 10.59 -56.44
N GLU A 845 8.17 10.15 -57.29
CA GLU A 845 8.91 11.04 -58.19
C GLU A 845 8.01 11.74 -59.21
N THR A 846 7.15 10.99 -59.89
CA THR A 846 6.18 11.51 -60.87
C THR A 846 5.23 12.56 -60.28
N THR A 847 4.89 12.46 -58.98
CA THR A 847 4.07 13.45 -58.26
C THR A 847 4.85 14.74 -57.93
N LYS A 848 6.15 14.65 -57.63
CA LYS A 848 7.03 15.81 -57.41
C LYS A 848 7.26 16.62 -58.68
N THR A 849 7.42 15.97 -59.83
CA THR A 849 7.68 16.66 -61.11
C THR A 849 6.48 17.52 -61.56
N MET A 850 5.24 17.08 -61.31
CA MET A 850 4.04 17.88 -61.63
C MET A 850 3.82 19.08 -60.68
N THR A 851 4.26 19.00 -59.42
CA THR A 851 4.13 20.12 -58.49
C THR A 851 5.14 21.24 -58.79
N PHE A 852 6.38 20.89 -59.19
CA PHE A 852 7.42 21.87 -59.52
C PHE A 852 7.11 22.70 -60.79
N ASN A 853 6.44 22.12 -61.78
CA ASN A 853 6.07 22.84 -63.01
C ASN A 853 4.90 23.83 -62.82
N ASN A 854 4.09 23.67 -61.76
CA ASN A 854 2.94 24.55 -61.50
C ASN A 854 3.30 25.82 -60.70
N THR A 855 4.35 25.79 -59.87
CA THR A 855 4.86 26.99 -59.17
C THR A 855 5.52 27.98 -60.14
N ASN A 856 6.36 27.50 -61.05
CA ASN A 856 7.03 28.36 -62.05
C ASN A 856 6.07 29.05 -63.04
N LYS A 857 4.82 28.57 -63.17
CA LYS A 857 3.80 29.21 -64.04
C LYS A 857 3.04 30.34 -63.35
N LYS A 858 3.07 30.47 -62.02
CA LYS A 858 2.43 31.58 -61.28
C LYS A 858 3.33 32.80 -61.07
N ASN A 859 4.66 32.64 -61.04
CA ASN A 859 5.62 33.75 -60.93
C ASN A 859 5.96 34.42 -62.29
N LYS A 860 5.13 34.22 -63.32
CA LYS A 860 5.18 34.94 -64.60
C LYS A 860 3.86 35.63 -64.97
N LEU A 861 2.91 35.69 -64.04
CA LEU A 861 1.63 36.38 -64.18
C LEU A 861 1.25 37.14 -62.89
N LYS A 862 2.22 37.93 -62.39
CA LYS A 862 2.09 38.94 -61.34
C LYS A 862 3.16 40.00 -61.55
#